data_AF-A0AA43BPW5-F1
#
_entry.id   AF-A0AA43BPW5-F1
#
_cell.length_a   1.000
_cell.length_b   1.000
_cell.length_c   1.000
_cell.angle_alpha   90.00
_cell.angle_beta   90.00
_cell.angle_gamma   90.00
#
_symmetry.space_group_name_H-M   'P 1'
#
loop_
_entity.id
_entity.type
_entity.pdbx_description
1 polymer ?
#
loop_
_entity_poly.entity_id
_entity_poly.type
_entity_poly.pdbx_seq_one_letter_code
_entity_poly.pdbx_strand_id
1 'polypeptide(L)'
;MTEHLTDLDAAVDWLFARVDGPLRIGAPLALGKPHRLLNALYARVEHDHSRPLQLYTALSLNPPKARGNGLEARFLAPFAQRHFGDDFPRLAYADAIARDALPAHVQVEEFYMQSGALLGSRQAQSSYTSLNYTHAADAVAQRAPQVIVQKVAMRPDDRRLSLSCNNDITQDTLDAMTARGLPRPLLIAEIDPQLPYLGGSATVDVSFFDLVITPPPPYPALFGLPRQPVGDADYAIGLYASTLVRDGGTLQIGIGTLADALSHALVLRHTDNARYRRVLHALDPQLASHPLVQEIGGLDPFEVGLYGCSEMLNEGFRRLVQTGVIKRKVHDDLALMQRIENGSTLSIDHATLAAEGEYLHGAFYLGSPEFYEWLRTLPEDECRAIGMRRISEINQLYGGNETLERLQRRHARFFNSCMMATALGAAVSDALDDGRVVSGVGGQYNFVAMAHALPEARSVLMFRAARDDKGQRESNVRWNYGHTTIPRHLRDIYLNEYGIADLRGLTDEDCVHAMTAITEAPFQGGLLQQAHASRKLLAAAQPDPEQQQRNTPQALAAALAPFRADGSLPDYPLGSDFNEIEQVLVKALGWLKANTQTRADKLRTVWAALRQPAGDGDAVYLQRMGLQAPKDFAERLDARLLRLALARTA
;
A
#
# COMPACT_ATOMS: atom_id res chain seq x y z
N MET A 1 18.03 -29.99 -17.02
CA MET A 1 17.98 -29.08 -18.19
C MET A 1 16.61 -28.42 -18.13
N THR A 2 16.54 -27.10 -18.20
CA THR A 2 15.26 -26.37 -18.19
C THR A 2 14.43 -26.74 -19.41
N GLU A 3 13.18 -27.11 -19.19
CA GLU A 3 12.23 -27.35 -20.26
C GLU A 3 11.50 -26.05 -20.62
N HIS A 4 11.09 -25.93 -21.88
CA HIS A 4 10.43 -24.75 -22.41
C HIS A 4 9.10 -25.16 -23.05
N LEU A 5 8.01 -24.54 -22.61
CA LEU A 5 6.67 -24.79 -23.15
C LEU A 5 6.01 -23.46 -23.52
N THR A 6 5.05 -23.50 -24.42
CA THR A 6 4.21 -22.33 -24.78
C THR A 6 2.76 -22.51 -24.36
N ASP A 7 2.36 -23.74 -24.01
CA ASP A 7 1.00 -24.10 -23.67
C ASP A 7 0.84 -24.36 -22.16
N LEU A 8 -0.22 -23.81 -21.58
CA LEU A 8 -0.47 -23.88 -20.13
C LEU A 8 -0.97 -25.25 -19.71
N ASP A 9 -1.79 -25.93 -20.53
CA ASP A 9 -2.28 -27.27 -20.22
C ASP A 9 -1.14 -28.28 -20.29
N ALA A 10 -0.24 -28.16 -21.27
CA ALA A 10 0.98 -28.96 -21.35
C ALA A 10 1.90 -28.73 -20.13
N ALA A 11 1.95 -27.50 -19.60
CA ALA A 11 2.70 -27.21 -18.37
C ALA A 11 2.06 -27.85 -17.13
N VAL A 12 0.72 -27.88 -17.05
CA VAL A 12 -0.02 -28.62 -16.02
C VAL A 12 0.26 -30.12 -16.12
N ASP A 13 0.20 -30.69 -17.32
CA ASP A 13 0.49 -32.11 -17.55
C ASP A 13 1.94 -32.46 -17.18
N TRP A 14 2.88 -31.59 -17.56
CA TRP A 14 4.29 -31.69 -17.21
C TRP A 14 4.50 -31.76 -15.69
N LEU A 15 3.77 -30.92 -14.94
CA LEU A 15 3.81 -30.91 -13.48
C LEU A 15 3.21 -32.17 -12.88
N PHE A 16 2.02 -32.58 -13.34
CA PHE A 16 1.30 -33.74 -12.80
C PHE A 16 2.04 -35.05 -13.02
N ALA A 17 2.84 -35.14 -14.09
CA ALA A 17 3.71 -36.27 -14.38
C ALA A 17 4.95 -36.36 -13.45
N ARG A 18 5.30 -35.28 -12.73
CA ARG A 18 6.49 -35.21 -11.86
C ARG A 18 6.17 -35.14 -10.38
N VAL A 19 4.92 -34.81 -10.05
CA VAL A 19 4.46 -34.69 -8.67
C VAL A 19 3.30 -35.65 -8.45
N ASP A 20 3.56 -36.71 -7.69
CA ASP A 20 2.57 -37.68 -7.28
C ASP A 20 1.78 -37.20 -6.05
N GLY A 21 0.48 -37.50 -6.02
CA GLY A 21 -0.37 -37.24 -4.85
C GLY A 21 -0.74 -35.76 -4.66
N PRO A 22 -0.88 -35.30 -3.39
CA PRO A 22 -1.28 -33.93 -3.07
C PRO A 22 -0.29 -32.88 -3.58
N LEU A 23 -0.80 -31.85 -4.25
CA LEU A 23 -0.04 -30.73 -4.78
C LEU A 23 0.13 -29.65 -3.70
N ARG A 24 1.39 -29.35 -3.34
CA ARG A 24 1.74 -28.24 -2.45
C ARG A 24 2.49 -27.17 -3.23
N ILE A 25 1.87 -26.01 -3.41
CA ILE A 25 2.36 -24.95 -4.29
C ILE A 25 2.60 -23.67 -3.49
N GLY A 26 3.78 -23.08 -3.63
CA GLY A 26 4.06 -21.71 -3.24
C GLY A 26 3.87 -20.76 -4.43
N ALA A 27 3.27 -19.60 -4.19
CA ALA A 27 3.17 -18.53 -5.19
C ALA A 27 3.46 -17.17 -4.56
N PRO A 28 4.20 -16.27 -5.24
CA PRO A 28 4.52 -14.94 -4.72
C PRO A 28 3.25 -14.09 -4.59
N LEU A 29 3.35 -12.99 -3.84
CA LEU A 29 2.21 -12.09 -3.67
C LEU A 29 1.94 -11.26 -4.92
N ALA A 30 0.70 -10.76 -5.02
CA ALA A 30 0.33 -9.72 -5.98
C ALA A 30 0.75 -10.03 -7.43
N LEU A 31 1.52 -9.12 -8.04
CA LEU A 31 1.73 -9.05 -9.48
C LEU A 31 2.58 -10.19 -10.06
N GLY A 32 3.51 -10.74 -9.27
CA GLY A 32 4.36 -11.86 -9.65
C GLY A 32 3.65 -13.21 -9.67
N LYS A 33 2.37 -13.25 -9.28
CA LYS A 33 1.58 -14.48 -9.32
C LYS A 33 1.19 -14.82 -10.78
N PRO A 34 1.52 -16.01 -11.31
CA PRO A 34 1.15 -16.39 -12.68
C PRO A 34 -0.33 -16.81 -12.73
N HIS A 35 -1.22 -15.85 -12.97
CA HIS A 35 -2.68 -16.05 -12.87
C HIS A 35 -3.17 -17.10 -13.88
N ARG A 36 -2.64 -17.09 -15.10
CA ARG A 36 -3.05 -18.01 -16.17
C ARG A 36 -2.67 -19.45 -15.82
N LEU A 37 -1.43 -19.70 -15.40
CA LEU A 37 -1.00 -21.02 -14.92
C LEU A 37 -1.80 -21.50 -13.70
N LEU A 38 -2.01 -20.64 -12.70
CA LEU A 38 -2.79 -21.02 -11.51
C LEU A 38 -4.24 -21.32 -11.83
N ASN A 39 -4.85 -20.63 -12.79
CA ASN A 39 -6.19 -20.95 -13.26
C ASN A 39 -6.25 -22.29 -14.00
N ALA A 40 -5.27 -22.58 -14.87
CA ALA A 40 -5.18 -23.88 -15.54
C ALA A 40 -5.02 -25.04 -14.53
N LEU A 41 -4.17 -24.84 -13.51
CA LEU A 41 -4.01 -25.78 -12.39
C LEU A 41 -5.31 -25.96 -11.59
N TYR A 42 -5.94 -24.85 -11.18
CA TYR A 42 -7.17 -24.88 -10.39
C TYR A 42 -8.30 -25.58 -11.15
N ALA A 43 -8.49 -25.27 -12.44
CA ALA A 43 -9.49 -25.91 -13.28
C ALA A 43 -9.29 -27.44 -13.38
N ARG A 44 -8.04 -27.91 -13.37
CA ARG A 44 -7.74 -29.35 -13.40
C ARG A 44 -8.11 -30.06 -12.09
N VAL A 45 -7.90 -29.41 -10.95
CA VAL A 45 -8.12 -30.02 -9.62
C VAL A 45 -9.51 -29.76 -9.04
N GLU A 46 -10.23 -28.74 -9.50
CA GLU A 46 -11.51 -28.31 -8.89
C GLU A 46 -12.52 -29.46 -8.75
N HIS A 47 -12.54 -30.38 -9.71
CA HIS A 47 -13.42 -31.55 -9.74
C HIS A 47 -12.69 -32.89 -9.58
N ASP A 48 -11.37 -32.88 -9.34
CA ASP A 48 -10.55 -34.08 -9.14
C ASP A 48 -10.12 -34.23 -7.67
N HIS A 49 -10.92 -34.98 -6.91
CA HIS A 49 -10.63 -35.27 -5.50
C HIS A 49 -9.37 -36.12 -5.28
N SER A 50 -8.86 -36.79 -6.31
CA SER A 50 -7.62 -37.59 -6.20
C SER A 50 -6.36 -36.73 -6.19
N ARG A 51 -6.49 -35.43 -6.53
CA ARG A 51 -5.41 -34.46 -6.59
C ARG A 51 -5.69 -33.25 -5.67
N PRO A 52 -5.62 -33.41 -4.33
CA PRO A 52 -5.76 -32.28 -3.41
C PRO A 52 -4.72 -31.18 -3.69
N LEU A 53 -5.12 -29.92 -3.52
CA LEU A 53 -4.26 -28.76 -3.72
C LEU A 53 -4.14 -27.94 -2.44
N GLN A 54 -2.91 -27.60 -2.06
CA GLN A 54 -2.58 -26.60 -1.04
C GLN A 54 -1.78 -25.48 -1.68
N LEU A 55 -2.31 -24.27 -1.65
CA LEU A 55 -1.67 -23.06 -2.17
C LEU A 55 -1.27 -22.15 -1.02
N TYR A 56 0.02 -21.84 -0.91
CA TYR A 56 0.58 -20.91 0.08
C TYR A 56 0.95 -19.61 -0.61
N THR A 57 0.31 -18.51 -0.21
CA THR A 57 0.49 -17.25 -0.92
C THR A 57 0.09 -16.01 -0.09
N ALA A 58 0.03 -14.86 -0.75
CA ALA A 58 -0.51 -13.62 -0.22
C ALA A 58 -1.07 -12.74 -1.34
N LEU A 59 -1.93 -11.80 -0.95
CA LEU A 59 -2.47 -10.70 -1.74
C LEU A 59 -2.91 -11.17 -3.13
N SER A 60 -3.89 -12.06 -3.18
CA SER A 60 -4.51 -12.48 -4.45
C SER A 60 -5.33 -11.32 -5.03
N LEU A 61 -4.85 -10.74 -6.13
CA LEU A 61 -5.45 -9.53 -6.73
C LEU A 61 -6.42 -9.89 -7.85
N ASN A 62 -7.68 -9.48 -7.66
CA ASN A 62 -8.71 -9.55 -8.69
C ASN A 62 -9.31 -8.16 -8.90
N PRO A 63 -9.62 -7.75 -10.15
CA PRO A 63 -10.32 -6.50 -10.40
C PRO A 63 -11.61 -6.41 -9.57
N PRO A 64 -12.01 -5.21 -9.12
CA PRO A 64 -13.26 -5.06 -8.38
C PRO A 64 -14.45 -5.45 -9.24
N LYS A 65 -15.43 -6.16 -8.66
CA LYS A 65 -16.72 -6.46 -9.31
C LYS A 65 -17.78 -5.47 -8.84
N ALA A 66 -18.50 -4.89 -9.79
CA ALA A 66 -19.72 -4.16 -9.50
C ALA A 66 -20.75 -5.08 -8.82
N ARG A 67 -21.43 -4.55 -7.80
CA ARG A 67 -22.56 -5.23 -7.17
C ARG A 67 -23.87 -4.65 -7.70
N GLY A 68 -24.77 -5.51 -8.17
CA GLY A 68 -26.08 -5.11 -8.68
C GLY A 68 -26.02 -4.26 -9.95
N ASN A 69 -27.10 -3.50 -10.21
CA ASN A 69 -27.31 -2.77 -11.47
C ASN A 69 -27.48 -1.25 -11.28
N GLY A 70 -27.12 -0.71 -10.12
CA GLY A 70 -27.30 0.72 -9.77
C GLY A 70 -26.18 1.63 -10.29
N LEU A 71 -26.17 2.87 -9.80
CA LEU A 71 -25.16 3.89 -10.15
C LEU A 71 -23.70 3.41 -9.99
N GLU A 72 -23.38 2.70 -8.91
CA GLU A 72 -22.02 2.16 -8.70
C GLU A 72 -21.60 1.21 -9.83
N ALA A 73 -22.50 0.33 -10.26
CA ALA A 73 -22.23 -0.61 -11.35
C ALA A 73 -22.06 0.09 -12.70
N ARG A 74 -22.89 1.11 -12.97
CA ARG A 74 -22.83 1.94 -14.18
C ARG A 74 -21.51 2.72 -14.30
N PHE A 75 -20.93 3.09 -13.16
CA PHE A 75 -19.61 3.70 -13.12
C PHE A 75 -18.49 2.67 -13.25
N LEU A 76 -18.51 1.64 -12.39
CA LEU A 76 -17.39 0.72 -12.20
C LEU A 76 -17.18 -0.20 -13.41
N ALA A 77 -18.24 -0.69 -14.06
CA ALA A 77 -18.08 -1.68 -15.12
C ALA A 77 -17.30 -1.13 -16.34
N PRO A 78 -17.63 0.04 -16.92
CA PRO A 78 -16.85 0.54 -18.05
C PRO A 78 -15.48 1.09 -17.63
N PHE A 79 -15.33 1.54 -16.37
CA PHE A 79 -14.01 1.87 -15.82
C PHE A 79 -13.11 0.63 -15.74
N ALA A 80 -13.61 -0.46 -15.16
CA ALA A 80 -12.87 -1.71 -15.01
C ALA A 80 -12.48 -2.30 -16.37
N GLN A 81 -13.40 -2.28 -17.34
CA GLN A 81 -13.12 -2.69 -18.72
C GLN A 81 -11.97 -1.87 -19.34
N ARG A 82 -12.00 -0.54 -19.20
CA ARG A 82 -10.94 0.33 -19.73
C ARG A 82 -9.59 0.14 -19.01
N HIS A 83 -9.64 -0.05 -17.69
CA HIS A 83 -8.44 -0.07 -16.84
C HIS A 83 -7.74 -1.43 -16.81
N PHE A 84 -8.49 -2.53 -16.79
CA PHE A 84 -7.94 -3.89 -16.70
C PHE A 84 -8.03 -4.69 -18.01
N GLY A 85 -8.85 -4.24 -18.97
CA GLY A 85 -9.18 -5.01 -20.17
C GLY A 85 -10.30 -6.04 -19.93
N ASP A 86 -10.91 -6.51 -21.02
CA ASP A 86 -11.94 -7.57 -20.99
C ASP A 86 -11.34 -8.97 -20.76
N ASP A 87 -10.03 -9.12 -21.02
CA ASP A 87 -9.29 -10.37 -21.00
C ASP A 87 -8.46 -10.57 -19.71
N PHE A 88 -8.61 -9.71 -18.71
CA PHE A 88 -7.86 -9.83 -17.46
C PHE A 88 -8.10 -11.22 -16.81
N PRO A 89 -7.04 -12.02 -16.60
CA PRO A 89 -7.17 -13.38 -16.09
C PRO A 89 -7.46 -13.36 -14.59
N ARG A 90 -8.72 -13.23 -14.19
CA ARG A 90 -9.13 -13.30 -12.78
C ARG A 90 -8.74 -14.63 -12.16
N LEU A 91 -8.21 -14.62 -10.94
CA LEU A 91 -7.92 -15.82 -10.16
C LEU A 91 -9.22 -16.51 -9.76
N ALA A 92 -9.46 -17.70 -10.32
CA ALA A 92 -10.67 -18.48 -10.12
C ALA A 92 -10.81 -18.93 -8.65
N TYR A 93 -9.73 -19.41 -8.04
CA TYR A 93 -9.74 -19.81 -6.63
C TYR A 93 -10.05 -18.61 -5.71
N ALA A 94 -9.59 -17.40 -6.02
CA ALA A 94 -9.83 -16.22 -5.20
C ALA A 94 -11.31 -15.78 -5.28
N ASP A 95 -11.91 -15.85 -6.48
CA ASP A 95 -13.35 -15.67 -6.66
C ASP A 95 -14.17 -16.79 -5.94
N ALA A 96 -13.65 -18.01 -5.83
CA ALA A 96 -14.28 -19.10 -5.08
C ALA A 96 -14.21 -18.86 -3.56
N ILE A 97 -13.05 -18.48 -3.02
CA ILE A 97 -12.86 -18.12 -1.60
C ILE A 97 -13.82 -16.99 -1.21
N ALA A 98 -13.90 -15.93 -2.01
CA ALA A 98 -14.78 -14.79 -1.74
C ALA A 98 -16.28 -15.17 -1.62
N ARG A 99 -16.68 -16.34 -2.17
CA ARG A 99 -18.04 -16.87 -2.14
C ARG A 99 -18.21 -18.08 -1.20
N ASP A 100 -17.18 -18.44 -0.43
CA ASP A 100 -17.13 -19.68 0.36
C ASP A 100 -17.41 -20.94 -0.48
N ALA A 101 -16.88 -20.98 -1.70
CA ALA A 101 -17.15 -22.02 -2.70
C ALA A 101 -15.92 -22.85 -3.10
N LEU A 102 -14.79 -22.70 -2.39
CA LEU A 102 -13.61 -23.53 -2.64
C LEU A 102 -13.91 -25.01 -2.29
N PRO A 103 -13.57 -25.99 -3.14
CA PRO A 103 -13.78 -27.41 -2.84
C PRO A 103 -13.03 -27.87 -1.59
N ALA A 104 -13.57 -28.86 -0.87
CA ALA A 104 -13.00 -29.32 0.40
C ALA A 104 -11.56 -29.88 0.29
N HIS A 105 -11.15 -30.36 -0.89
CA HIS A 105 -9.80 -30.86 -1.16
C HIS A 105 -8.85 -29.78 -1.71
N VAL A 106 -9.31 -28.53 -1.81
CA VAL A 106 -8.48 -27.38 -2.18
C VAL A 106 -8.41 -26.43 -0.99
N GLN A 107 -7.19 -26.12 -0.56
CA GLN A 107 -6.90 -25.21 0.53
C GLN A 107 -6.01 -24.08 0.03
N VAL A 108 -6.34 -22.85 0.41
CA VAL A 108 -5.53 -21.67 0.11
C VAL A 108 -5.24 -20.95 1.42
N GLU A 109 -3.96 -20.84 1.77
CA GLU A 109 -3.48 -20.08 2.91
C GLU A 109 -2.92 -18.75 2.42
N GLU A 110 -3.48 -17.65 2.91
CA GLU A 110 -2.96 -16.30 2.68
C GLU A 110 -2.43 -15.68 3.97
N PHE A 111 -1.23 -15.11 3.93
CA PHE A 111 -0.66 -14.35 5.06
C PHE A 111 -0.88 -12.84 4.97
N TYR A 112 -1.44 -12.37 3.86
CA TYR A 112 -1.84 -10.98 3.64
C TYR A 112 -3.02 -10.96 2.68
N MET A 113 -4.13 -10.32 3.03
CA MET A 113 -5.34 -10.23 2.17
C MET A 113 -5.53 -8.83 1.59
N GLN A 114 -6.29 -8.73 0.50
CA GLN A 114 -6.78 -7.43 0.02
C GLN A 114 -7.70 -6.80 1.08
N SER A 115 -7.36 -5.58 1.51
CA SER A 115 -8.01 -4.89 2.64
C SER A 115 -9.54 -4.88 2.56
N GLY A 116 -10.18 -5.50 3.54
CA GLY A 116 -11.63 -5.55 3.71
C GLY A 116 -12.37 -6.46 2.73
N ALA A 117 -11.70 -7.01 1.71
CA ALA A 117 -12.35 -7.75 0.62
C ALA A 117 -12.91 -9.11 1.08
N LEU A 118 -12.28 -9.73 2.08
CA LEU A 118 -12.59 -11.10 2.52
C LEU A 118 -13.16 -11.17 3.95
N LEU A 119 -13.67 -10.05 4.50
CA LEU A 119 -14.27 -9.99 5.84
C LEU A 119 -15.50 -10.89 6.02
N GLY A 120 -16.18 -11.24 4.92
CA GLY A 120 -17.36 -12.11 4.93
C GLY A 120 -17.11 -13.57 4.55
N SER A 121 -15.87 -13.93 4.16
CA SER A 121 -15.52 -15.28 3.71
C SER A 121 -15.04 -16.13 4.89
N ARG A 122 -15.77 -17.20 5.21
CA ARG A 122 -15.35 -18.16 6.24
C ARG A 122 -14.08 -18.90 5.81
N GLN A 123 -13.95 -19.24 4.54
CA GLN A 123 -12.78 -19.95 4.01
C GLN A 123 -11.51 -19.10 4.11
N ALA A 124 -11.58 -17.81 3.78
CA ALA A 124 -10.46 -16.89 3.93
C ALA A 124 -10.08 -16.72 5.41
N GLN A 125 -11.06 -16.38 6.25
CA GLN A 125 -10.81 -16.04 7.66
C GLN A 125 -10.24 -17.23 8.45
N SER A 126 -10.70 -18.45 8.17
CA SER A 126 -10.19 -19.66 8.85
C SER A 126 -8.85 -20.16 8.32
N SER A 127 -8.44 -19.76 7.10
CA SER A 127 -7.18 -20.18 6.48
C SER A 127 -6.11 -19.07 6.48
N TYR A 128 -6.35 -17.96 7.18
CA TYR A 128 -5.38 -16.87 7.33
C TYR A 128 -4.21 -17.32 8.21
N THR A 129 -2.98 -17.02 7.77
CA THR A 129 -1.78 -17.23 8.59
C THR A 129 -1.21 -15.88 9.03
N SER A 130 -1.28 -15.58 10.32
CA SER A 130 -0.69 -14.36 10.88
C SER A 130 0.83 -14.46 10.92
N LEU A 131 1.51 -13.74 10.02
CA LEU A 131 2.98 -13.76 9.88
C LEU A 131 3.54 -12.36 9.69
N ASN A 132 4.61 -12.04 10.43
CA ASN A 132 5.52 -10.98 10.03
C ASN A 132 6.18 -11.35 8.70
N TYR A 133 6.44 -10.36 7.86
CA TYR A 133 6.87 -10.64 6.49
C TYR A 133 8.22 -11.35 6.41
N THR A 134 9.18 -11.01 7.27
CA THR A 134 10.49 -11.71 7.32
C THR A 134 10.39 -13.17 7.76
N HIS A 135 9.26 -13.60 8.32
CA HIS A 135 9.00 -15.00 8.66
C HIS A 135 8.19 -15.75 7.58
N ALA A 136 7.68 -15.05 6.56
CA ALA A 136 6.84 -15.66 5.54
C ALA A 136 7.58 -16.76 4.78
N ALA A 137 8.83 -16.53 4.40
CA ALA A 137 9.66 -17.51 3.69
C ALA A 137 9.85 -18.81 4.49
N ASP A 138 10.20 -18.70 5.78
CA ASP A 138 10.35 -19.88 6.65
C ASP A 138 9.01 -20.58 6.86
N ALA A 139 7.93 -19.84 7.05
CA ALA A 139 6.60 -20.41 7.21
C ALA A 139 6.18 -21.19 5.97
N VAL A 140 6.39 -20.65 4.76
CA VAL A 140 6.15 -21.37 3.50
C VAL A 140 7.04 -22.61 3.42
N ALA A 141 8.33 -22.51 3.75
CA ALA A 141 9.25 -23.66 3.78
C ALA A 141 8.78 -24.77 4.74
N GLN A 142 8.20 -24.44 5.90
CA GLN A 142 7.63 -25.43 6.83
C GLN A 142 6.52 -26.29 6.21
N ARG A 143 5.80 -25.74 5.22
CA ARG A 143 4.77 -26.47 4.48
C ARG A 143 5.33 -27.35 3.36
N ALA A 144 6.65 -27.32 3.15
CA ALA A 144 7.38 -28.12 2.18
C ALA A 144 6.70 -28.13 0.81
N PRO A 145 6.54 -26.94 0.17
CA PRO A 145 5.98 -26.88 -1.17
C PRO A 145 6.83 -27.76 -2.09
N GLN A 146 6.15 -28.50 -2.96
CA GLN A 146 6.81 -29.31 -3.99
C GLN A 146 7.06 -28.47 -5.25
N VAL A 147 6.34 -27.35 -5.38
CA VAL A 147 6.37 -26.47 -6.54
C VAL A 147 6.35 -25.03 -6.07
N ILE A 148 7.14 -24.16 -6.71
CA ILE A 148 6.96 -22.72 -6.64
C ILE A 148 6.73 -22.21 -8.06
N VAL A 149 5.66 -21.45 -8.25
CA VAL A 149 5.29 -20.84 -9.53
C VAL A 149 5.48 -19.34 -9.47
N GLN A 150 6.05 -18.73 -10.51
CA GLN A 150 6.32 -17.29 -10.52
C GLN A 150 6.21 -16.70 -11.92
N LYS A 151 5.66 -15.50 -12.02
CA LYS A 151 5.70 -14.68 -13.23
C LYS A 151 7.05 -13.95 -13.31
N VAL A 152 7.67 -13.92 -14.49
CA VAL A 152 8.98 -13.30 -14.72
C VAL A 152 9.00 -12.45 -15.98
N ALA A 153 9.96 -11.52 -16.06
CA ALA A 153 10.27 -10.77 -17.26
C ALA A 153 11.49 -11.37 -17.97
N MET A 154 11.51 -11.29 -19.30
CA MET A 154 12.64 -11.72 -20.13
C MET A 154 12.90 -10.68 -21.22
N ARG A 155 14.18 -10.35 -21.46
CA ARG A 155 14.57 -9.57 -22.63
C ARG A 155 14.68 -10.50 -23.85
N PRO A 156 14.40 -10.02 -25.08
CA PRO A 156 14.62 -10.81 -26.28
C PRO A 156 16.03 -11.41 -26.33
N ASP A 157 16.11 -12.71 -26.63
CA ASP A 157 17.36 -13.47 -26.77
C ASP A 157 18.28 -13.52 -25.53
N ASP A 158 17.78 -13.13 -24.36
CA ASP A 158 18.53 -13.22 -23.10
C ASP A 158 18.37 -14.62 -22.46
N ARG A 159 19.47 -15.16 -21.93
CA ARG A 159 19.46 -16.39 -21.13
C ARG A 159 19.14 -16.12 -19.65
N ARG A 160 18.97 -14.85 -19.27
CA ARG A 160 18.62 -14.42 -17.93
C ARG A 160 17.17 -14.00 -17.85
N LEU A 161 16.57 -14.31 -16.71
CA LEU A 161 15.20 -13.96 -16.35
C LEU A 161 15.25 -12.98 -15.19
N SER A 162 14.39 -11.97 -15.22
CA SER A 162 14.18 -11.05 -14.11
C SER A 162 12.96 -11.49 -13.32
N LEU A 163 13.14 -11.70 -12.01
CA LEU A 163 12.05 -11.85 -11.03
C LEU A 163 11.21 -10.57 -10.88
N SER A 164 11.68 -9.46 -11.49
CA SER A 164 10.92 -8.24 -11.71
C SER A 164 10.29 -7.68 -10.42
N CYS A 165 8.96 -7.74 -10.31
CA CYS A 165 8.20 -7.25 -9.16
C CYS A 165 8.29 -8.12 -7.93
N ASN A 166 8.84 -9.34 -7.96
CA ASN A 166 8.79 -10.27 -6.82
C ASN A 166 10.13 -10.95 -6.61
N ASN A 167 11.14 -10.17 -6.23
CA ASN A 167 12.33 -10.71 -5.54
C ASN A 167 12.03 -10.90 -4.04
N ASP A 168 10.75 -10.98 -3.66
CA ASP A 168 10.23 -10.86 -2.31
C ASP A 168 10.71 -11.99 -1.39
N ILE A 169 10.17 -13.19 -1.55
CA ILE A 169 10.38 -14.33 -0.66
C ILE A 169 10.77 -15.61 -1.41
N THR A 170 10.74 -15.66 -2.75
CA THR A 170 11.06 -16.90 -3.50
C THR A 170 12.45 -17.40 -3.15
N GLN A 171 13.47 -16.55 -3.27
CA GLN A 171 14.85 -16.94 -2.96
C GLN A 171 15.02 -17.23 -1.45
N ASP A 172 14.42 -16.40 -0.58
CA ASP A 172 14.43 -16.64 0.87
C ASP A 172 13.77 -17.98 1.26
N THR A 173 12.72 -18.39 0.54
CA THR A 173 12.02 -19.66 0.76
C THR A 173 12.92 -20.84 0.38
N LEU A 174 13.67 -20.74 -0.72
CA LEU A 174 14.62 -21.77 -1.12
C LEU A 174 15.77 -21.92 -0.11
N ASP A 175 16.26 -20.80 0.42
CA ASP A 175 17.28 -20.80 1.47
C ASP A 175 16.73 -21.44 2.76
N ALA A 176 15.52 -21.10 3.16
CA ALA A 176 14.85 -21.70 4.32
C ALA A 176 14.57 -23.20 4.14
N MET A 177 14.17 -23.65 2.94
CA MET A 177 14.00 -25.07 2.62
C MET A 177 15.33 -25.83 2.70
N THR A 178 16.40 -25.25 2.17
CA THR A 178 17.76 -25.82 2.23
C THR A 178 18.22 -25.97 3.68
N ALA A 179 18.05 -24.92 4.50
CA ALA A 179 18.40 -24.95 5.92
C ALA A 179 17.63 -26.02 6.71
N ARG A 180 16.42 -26.38 6.26
CA ARG A 180 15.58 -27.43 6.85
C ARG A 180 15.90 -28.84 6.32
N GLY A 181 16.82 -28.99 5.37
CA GLY A 181 17.11 -30.26 4.71
C GLY A 181 15.94 -30.77 3.85
N LEU A 182 15.07 -29.88 3.38
CA LEU A 182 13.96 -30.23 2.50
C LEU A 182 14.43 -30.34 1.04
N PRO A 183 13.78 -31.18 0.21
CA PRO A 183 14.09 -31.25 -1.20
C PRO A 183 13.79 -29.91 -1.89
N ARG A 184 14.61 -29.53 -2.88
CA ARG A 184 14.35 -28.34 -3.70
C ARG A 184 13.00 -28.52 -4.42
N PRO A 185 12.08 -27.54 -4.37
CA PRO A 185 10.81 -27.61 -5.09
C PRO A 185 11.06 -27.48 -6.60
N LEU A 186 10.16 -27.96 -7.44
CA LEU A 186 10.13 -27.60 -8.86
C LEU A 186 9.86 -26.09 -8.99
N LEU A 187 10.70 -25.39 -9.74
CA LEU A 187 10.57 -23.97 -10.01
C LEU A 187 10.00 -23.78 -11.41
N ILE A 188 8.83 -23.14 -11.51
CA ILE A 188 8.12 -22.92 -12.78
C ILE A 188 7.94 -21.43 -13.02
N ALA A 189 8.42 -20.93 -14.16
CA ALA A 189 8.27 -19.55 -14.58
C ALA A 189 7.18 -19.41 -15.65
N GLU A 190 6.32 -18.40 -15.55
CA GLU A 190 5.49 -17.88 -16.66
C GLU A 190 6.09 -16.55 -17.12
N ILE A 191 6.53 -16.45 -18.37
CA ILE A 191 7.02 -15.20 -18.95
C ILE A 191 5.84 -14.30 -19.27
N ASP A 192 5.87 -13.08 -18.73
CA ASP A 192 4.91 -12.02 -19.08
C ASP A 192 5.68 -10.82 -19.66
N PRO A 193 5.59 -10.58 -20.98
CA PRO A 193 6.27 -9.46 -21.63
C PRO A 193 5.80 -8.07 -21.17
N GLN A 194 4.68 -7.96 -20.46
CA GLN A 194 4.24 -6.69 -19.88
C GLN A 194 5.03 -6.33 -18.61
N LEU A 195 5.66 -7.29 -17.92
CA LEU A 195 6.44 -7.01 -16.72
C LEU A 195 7.73 -6.23 -17.04
N PRO A 196 8.00 -5.12 -16.33
CA PRO A 196 9.31 -4.47 -16.36
C PRO A 196 10.48 -5.42 -16.09
N TYR A 197 11.54 -5.35 -16.89
CA TYR A 197 12.77 -6.07 -16.62
C TYR A 197 13.66 -5.25 -15.67
N LEU A 198 13.90 -5.74 -14.45
CA LEU A 198 14.80 -5.12 -13.47
C LEU A 198 16.03 -6.01 -13.22
N GLY A 199 17.21 -5.40 -13.25
CA GLY A 199 18.51 -6.08 -13.19
C GLY A 199 18.94 -6.47 -11.77
N GLY A 200 20.26 -6.57 -11.58
CA GLY A 200 20.87 -6.77 -10.26
C GLY A 200 20.42 -8.07 -9.59
N SER A 201 20.11 -8.00 -8.30
CA SER A 201 19.76 -9.18 -7.48
C SER A 201 18.43 -9.86 -7.85
N ALA A 202 17.59 -9.20 -8.65
CA ALA A 202 16.37 -9.79 -9.19
C ALA A 202 16.61 -10.64 -10.45
N THR A 203 17.83 -10.71 -10.97
CA THR A 203 18.14 -11.48 -12.19
C THR A 203 18.69 -12.86 -11.85
N VAL A 204 18.15 -13.90 -12.50
CA VAL A 204 18.60 -15.30 -12.38
C VAL A 204 18.92 -15.88 -13.75
N ASP A 205 19.79 -16.89 -13.82
CA ASP A 205 19.98 -17.68 -15.04
C ASP A 205 18.71 -18.50 -15.32
N VAL A 206 18.40 -18.77 -16.59
CA VAL A 206 17.26 -19.61 -16.99
C VAL A 206 17.24 -20.98 -16.29
N SER A 207 18.43 -21.54 -15.96
CA SER A 207 18.58 -22.79 -15.22
C SER A 207 18.12 -22.75 -13.76
N PHE A 208 17.81 -21.57 -13.23
CA PHE A 208 17.11 -21.43 -11.96
C PHE A 208 15.74 -22.14 -12.00
N PHE A 209 15.06 -22.11 -13.15
CA PHE A 209 13.76 -22.75 -13.33
C PHE A 209 13.88 -24.13 -13.98
N ASP A 210 13.04 -25.06 -13.54
CA ASP A 210 12.90 -26.39 -14.14
C ASP A 210 12.02 -26.34 -15.40
N LEU A 211 11.02 -25.45 -15.41
CA LEU A 211 10.14 -25.19 -16.54
C LEU A 211 9.96 -23.68 -16.75
N VAL A 212 10.11 -23.24 -17.99
CA VAL A 212 9.79 -21.87 -18.42
C VAL A 212 8.67 -21.92 -19.45
N ILE A 213 7.59 -21.22 -19.15
CA ILE A 213 6.39 -21.13 -19.99
C ILE A 213 6.39 -19.77 -20.69
N THR A 214 6.29 -19.77 -22.01
CA THR A 214 6.16 -18.56 -22.83
C THR A 214 4.82 -18.59 -23.56
N PRO A 215 3.71 -18.20 -22.90
CA PRO A 215 2.40 -18.20 -23.54
C PRO A 215 2.39 -17.32 -24.80
N PRO A 216 1.67 -17.70 -25.87
CA PRO A 216 1.52 -16.84 -27.03
C PRO A 216 0.68 -15.59 -26.70
N PRO A 217 0.81 -14.50 -27.49
CA PRO A 217 -0.04 -13.32 -27.37
C PRO A 217 -1.53 -13.67 -27.63
N PRO A 218 -2.48 -12.85 -27.15
CA PRO A 218 -2.29 -11.57 -26.45
C PRO A 218 -1.78 -11.70 -25.01
N TYR A 219 -1.15 -10.63 -24.53
CA TYR A 219 -0.70 -10.50 -23.14
C TYR A 219 -1.66 -9.55 -22.41
N PRO A 220 -2.47 -10.04 -21.46
CA PRO A 220 -3.39 -9.21 -20.71
C PRO A 220 -2.67 -8.09 -19.96
N ALA A 221 -3.40 -7.01 -19.65
CA ALA A 221 -2.84 -5.93 -18.85
C ALA A 221 -2.41 -6.42 -17.46
N LEU A 222 -1.32 -5.85 -16.95
CA LEU A 222 -0.91 -6.02 -15.57
C LEU A 222 -1.96 -5.42 -14.62
N PHE A 223 -2.10 -6.01 -13.43
CA PHE A 223 -3.00 -5.46 -12.43
C PHE A 223 -2.51 -4.06 -12.01
N GLY A 224 -3.28 -3.03 -12.37
CA GLY A 224 -3.00 -1.65 -11.96
C GLY A 224 -3.87 -1.25 -10.76
N LEU A 225 -3.26 -0.77 -9.68
CA LEU A 225 -3.98 -0.22 -8.53
C LEU A 225 -4.63 1.12 -8.92
N PRO A 226 -5.97 1.27 -8.88
CA PRO A 226 -6.61 2.55 -9.17
C PRO A 226 -6.28 3.59 -8.09
N ARG A 227 -5.67 4.70 -8.50
CA ARG A 227 -5.38 5.84 -7.64
C ARG A 227 -6.66 6.43 -7.08
N GLN A 228 -6.66 6.76 -5.80
CA GLN A 228 -7.80 7.31 -5.08
C GLN A 228 -7.61 8.81 -4.85
N PRO A 229 -8.71 9.60 -4.77
CA PRO A 229 -8.60 11.01 -4.48
C PRO A 229 -8.07 11.25 -3.05
N VAL A 230 -7.17 12.21 -2.89
CA VAL A 230 -6.57 12.60 -1.61
C VAL A 230 -7.45 13.66 -0.93
N GLY A 231 -8.02 13.30 0.22
CA GLY A 231 -8.86 14.18 1.04
C GLY A 231 -8.06 15.12 1.95
N ASP A 232 -8.75 16.06 2.60
CA ASP A 232 -8.12 17.07 3.47
C ASP A 232 -7.36 16.46 4.65
N ALA A 233 -7.96 15.44 5.28
CA ALA A 233 -7.33 14.71 6.37
C ALA A 233 -6.00 14.06 5.91
N ASP A 234 -6.01 13.42 4.75
CA ASP A 234 -4.81 12.76 4.22
C ASP A 234 -3.73 13.76 3.84
N TYR A 235 -4.13 14.91 3.28
CA TYR A 235 -3.20 15.99 3.00
C TYR A 235 -2.54 16.55 4.25
N ALA A 236 -3.32 16.82 5.30
CA ALA A 236 -2.76 17.27 6.58
C ALA A 236 -1.77 16.25 7.14
N ILE A 237 -2.13 14.96 7.13
CA ILE A 237 -1.24 13.87 7.58
C ILE A 237 0.05 13.84 6.76
N GLY A 238 -0.04 13.88 5.43
CA GLY A 238 1.12 13.89 4.54
C GLY A 238 2.04 15.10 4.75
N LEU A 239 1.45 16.26 5.02
CA LEU A 239 2.17 17.51 5.31
C LEU A 239 2.86 17.48 6.68
N TYR A 240 2.20 16.95 7.72
CA TYR A 240 2.86 16.72 9.01
C TYR A 240 4.00 15.70 8.86
N ALA A 241 3.74 14.59 8.16
CA ALA A 241 4.73 13.54 7.92
C ALA A 241 5.96 14.06 7.16
N SER A 242 5.79 14.92 6.16
CA SER A 242 6.91 15.46 5.38
C SER A 242 7.86 16.35 6.19
N THR A 243 7.38 16.93 7.29
CA THR A 243 8.23 17.70 8.23
C THR A 243 9.21 16.82 8.99
N LEU A 244 8.93 15.53 9.14
CA LEU A 244 9.77 14.58 9.87
C LEU A 244 10.87 13.97 8.99
N VAL A 245 10.87 14.24 7.68
CA VAL A 245 11.86 13.70 6.74
C VAL A 245 13.09 14.60 6.70
N ARG A 246 14.26 14.02 7.01
CA ARG A 246 15.55 14.72 6.98
C ARG A 246 16.21 14.58 5.62
N ASP A 247 16.82 15.65 5.12
CA ASP A 247 17.67 15.57 3.92
C ASP A 247 18.88 14.65 4.16
N GLY A 248 19.32 13.94 3.13
CA GLY A 248 20.30 12.87 3.26
C GLY A 248 19.78 11.59 3.93
N GLY A 249 18.50 11.55 4.29
CA GLY A 249 17.89 10.44 5.02
C GLY A 249 17.52 9.23 4.16
N THR A 250 16.78 8.31 4.79
CA THR A 250 16.23 7.10 4.17
C THR A 250 14.71 7.11 4.29
N LEU A 251 14.01 6.79 3.21
CA LEU A 251 12.56 6.85 3.15
C LEU A 251 11.96 5.47 2.86
N GLN A 252 11.07 5.05 3.74
CA GLN A 252 10.13 3.96 3.51
C GLN A 252 8.71 4.50 3.64
N ILE A 253 7.88 4.24 2.65
CA ILE A 253 6.45 4.60 2.65
C ILE A 253 5.63 3.41 2.16
N GLY A 254 4.42 3.29 2.69
CA GLY A 254 3.43 2.32 2.23
C GLY A 254 2.69 2.78 0.96
N ILE A 255 1.42 2.37 0.84
CA ILE A 255 0.54 2.68 -0.28
C ILE A 255 -0.72 3.44 0.13
N GLY A 256 -1.47 3.90 -0.87
CA GLY A 256 -2.76 4.54 -0.72
C GLY A 256 -2.63 6.04 -0.43
N THR A 257 -3.77 6.67 -0.18
CA THR A 257 -3.88 8.14 -0.16
C THR A 257 -2.98 8.83 0.87
N LEU A 258 -2.65 8.18 1.99
CA LEU A 258 -1.72 8.71 2.99
C LEU A 258 -0.27 8.76 2.45
N ALA A 259 0.16 7.71 1.75
CA ALA A 259 1.47 7.69 1.10
C ALA A 259 1.51 8.68 -0.07
N ASP A 260 0.44 8.77 -0.86
CA ASP A 260 0.32 9.72 -1.96
C ASP A 260 0.40 11.17 -1.47
N ALA A 261 -0.26 11.48 -0.36
CA ALA A 261 -0.21 12.80 0.29
C ALA A 261 1.19 13.13 0.80
N LEU A 262 1.89 12.18 1.42
CA LEU A 262 3.28 12.36 1.86
C LEU A 262 4.21 12.59 0.66
N SER A 263 4.11 11.78 -0.40
CA SER A 263 4.90 11.97 -1.62
C SER A 263 4.63 13.34 -2.24
N HIS A 264 3.37 13.79 -2.32
CA HIS A 264 3.02 15.13 -2.77
C HIS A 264 3.65 16.21 -1.91
N ALA A 265 3.55 16.10 -0.58
CA ALA A 265 4.10 17.08 0.34
C ALA A 265 5.64 17.19 0.22
N LEU A 266 6.34 16.07 0.03
CA LEU A 266 7.79 16.05 -0.21
C LEU A 266 8.17 16.68 -1.55
N VAL A 267 7.39 16.42 -2.60
CA VAL A 267 7.55 17.07 -3.91
C VAL A 267 7.35 18.58 -3.76
N LEU A 268 6.24 19.00 -3.16
CA LEU A 268 5.92 20.42 -2.95
C LEU A 268 7.00 21.12 -2.13
N ARG A 269 7.48 20.48 -1.05
CA ARG A 269 8.62 20.96 -0.24
C ARG A 269 9.86 21.22 -1.09
N HIS A 270 10.12 20.37 -2.09
CA HIS A 270 11.32 20.47 -2.92
C HIS A 270 11.14 21.46 -4.09
N THR A 271 10.00 21.45 -4.76
CA THR A 271 9.79 22.20 -6.01
C THR A 271 9.19 23.60 -5.77
N ASP A 272 8.45 23.81 -4.68
CA ASP A 272 7.87 25.10 -4.29
C ASP A 272 7.80 25.22 -2.76
N ASN A 273 8.98 25.40 -2.15
CA ASN A 273 9.10 25.44 -0.69
C ASN A 273 8.31 26.60 -0.07
N ALA A 274 8.21 27.73 -0.76
CA ALA A 274 7.45 28.88 -0.26
C ALA A 274 5.96 28.54 -0.11
N ARG A 275 5.37 27.86 -1.10
CA ARG A 275 4.00 27.36 -1.01
C ARG A 275 3.85 26.29 0.05
N TYR A 276 4.76 25.32 0.11
CA TYR A 276 4.78 24.30 1.16
C TYR A 276 4.72 24.93 2.57
N ARG A 277 5.57 25.91 2.86
CA ARG A 277 5.59 26.60 4.17
C ARG A 277 4.30 27.36 4.47
N ARG A 278 3.65 27.96 3.46
CA ARG A 278 2.33 28.61 3.64
C ARG A 278 1.26 27.61 4.04
N VAL A 279 1.23 26.45 3.40
CA VAL A 279 0.25 25.39 3.74
C VAL A 279 0.49 24.88 5.16
N LEU A 280 1.75 24.60 5.53
CA LEU A 280 2.09 24.17 6.89
C LEU A 280 1.65 25.19 7.95
N HIS A 281 1.94 26.48 7.73
CA HIS A 281 1.55 27.53 8.65
C HIS A 281 0.01 27.67 8.76
N ALA A 282 -0.74 27.38 7.69
CA ALA A 282 -2.19 27.41 7.73
C ALA A 282 -2.78 26.24 8.55
N LEU A 283 -2.14 25.06 8.50
CA LEU A 283 -2.52 23.89 9.29
C LEU A 283 -2.16 24.05 10.78
N ASP A 284 -0.95 24.53 11.04
CA ASP A 284 -0.42 24.74 12.38
C ASP A 284 0.72 25.79 12.34
N PRO A 285 0.46 27.03 12.80
CA PRO A 285 1.47 28.09 12.86
C PRO A 285 2.72 27.75 13.70
N GLN A 286 2.60 26.82 14.65
CA GLN A 286 3.69 26.44 15.57
C GLN A 286 4.49 25.24 15.06
N LEU A 287 4.09 24.62 13.95
CA LEU A 287 4.70 23.38 13.45
C LEU A 287 6.20 23.52 13.17
N ALA A 288 6.65 24.68 12.68
CA ALA A 288 8.07 24.92 12.41
C ALA A 288 8.94 24.97 13.68
N SER A 289 8.33 25.27 14.82
CA SER A 289 8.95 25.25 16.16
C SER A 289 8.70 23.94 16.92
N HIS A 290 7.98 22.99 16.34
CA HIS A 290 7.70 21.72 17.01
C HIS A 290 9.02 20.99 17.32
N PRO A 291 9.28 20.57 18.57
CA PRO A 291 10.59 20.02 18.98
C PRO A 291 11.07 18.88 18.08
N LEU A 292 10.16 17.94 17.77
CA LEU A 292 10.47 16.82 16.90
C LEU A 292 10.85 17.23 15.47
N VAL A 293 10.19 18.24 14.91
CA VAL A 293 10.49 18.73 13.55
C VAL A 293 11.90 19.29 13.49
N GLN A 294 12.34 19.98 14.54
CA GLN A 294 13.70 20.53 14.64
C GLN A 294 14.76 19.45 14.90
N GLU A 295 14.45 18.47 15.74
CA GLU A 295 15.39 17.44 16.15
C GLU A 295 15.68 16.42 15.03
N ILE A 296 14.61 15.87 14.43
CA ILE A 296 14.71 14.72 13.53
C ILE A 296 14.30 15.06 12.09
N GLY A 297 13.64 16.21 11.88
CA GLY A 297 12.98 16.55 10.64
C GLY A 297 13.72 17.58 9.78
N GLY A 298 12.95 18.38 9.05
CA GLY A 298 13.40 19.50 8.27
C GLY A 298 12.30 20.09 7.40
N LEU A 299 12.44 21.36 7.03
CA LEU A 299 11.46 22.07 6.18
C LEU A 299 12.03 22.54 4.85
N ASP A 300 13.35 22.51 4.67
CA ASP A 300 14.02 23.04 3.49
C ASP A 300 14.06 22.00 2.35
N PRO A 301 14.24 22.43 1.08
CA PRO A 301 14.40 21.50 -0.04
C PRO A 301 15.55 20.51 0.16
N PHE A 302 15.45 19.35 -0.50
CA PHE A 302 16.49 18.32 -0.47
C PHE A 302 17.71 18.68 -1.33
N GLU A 303 18.83 18.97 -0.69
CA GLU A 303 20.11 19.24 -1.36
C GLU A 303 20.82 17.92 -1.68
N VAL A 304 21.01 17.08 -0.66
CA VAL A 304 21.62 15.75 -0.79
C VAL A 304 20.66 14.78 -1.46
N GLY A 305 19.37 14.87 -1.12
CA GLY A 305 18.35 13.92 -1.54
C GLY A 305 18.17 12.75 -0.58
N LEU A 306 17.13 11.97 -0.85
CA LEU A 306 16.79 10.78 -0.10
C LEU A 306 17.27 9.52 -0.82
N TYR A 307 17.53 8.49 -0.03
CA TYR A 307 17.63 7.10 -0.47
C TYR A 307 16.28 6.43 -0.16
N GLY A 308 15.64 5.85 -1.17
CA GLY A 308 14.43 5.05 -0.95
C GLY A 308 14.81 3.62 -0.57
N CYS A 309 14.33 3.12 0.57
CA CYS A 309 14.48 1.73 0.96
C CYS A 309 13.15 1.27 1.53
N SER A 310 12.34 0.60 0.70
CA SER A 310 10.95 0.30 1.02
C SER A 310 10.60 -1.12 0.64
N GLU A 311 9.72 -1.74 1.41
CA GLU A 311 9.17 -3.05 1.06
C GLU A 311 8.54 -3.02 -0.34
N MET A 312 7.77 -1.96 -0.63
CA MET A 312 7.03 -1.81 -1.86
C MET A 312 7.38 -0.50 -2.58
N LEU A 313 7.63 -0.58 -3.88
CA LEU A 313 7.72 0.57 -4.79
C LEU A 313 6.38 0.86 -5.49
N ASN A 314 6.08 2.15 -5.68
CA ASN A 314 4.82 2.64 -6.22
C ASN A 314 4.97 4.02 -6.91
N GLU A 315 3.85 4.58 -7.37
CA GLU A 315 3.74 5.91 -7.97
C GLU A 315 4.41 7.05 -7.19
N GLY A 316 4.34 7.01 -5.86
CA GLY A 316 4.99 7.99 -5.00
C GLY A 316 6.49 8.02 -5.24
N PHE A 317 7.13 6.86 -5.28
CA PHE A 317 8.56 6.74 -5.57
C PHE A 317 8.92 7.21 -6.98
N ARG A 318 8.13 6.86 -8.00
CA ARG A 318 8.30 7.40 -9.36
C ARG A 318 8.34 8.92 -9.33
N ARG A 319 7.37 9.54 -8.67
CA ARG A 319 7.27 10.99 -8.63
C ARG A 319 8.45 11.61 -7.89
N LEU A 320 8.84 11.05 -6.75
CA LEU A 320 9.97 11.53 -5.94
C LEU A 320 11.31 11.45 -6.69
N VAL A 321 11.53 10.39 -7.48
CA VAL A 321 12.70 10.25 -8.34
C VAL A 321 12.67 11.29 -9.46
N GLN A 322 11.55 11.40 -10.19
CA GLN A 322 11.40 12.36 -11.29
C GLN A 322 11.60 13.82 -10.87
N THR A 323 11.30 14.16 -9.61
CA THR A 323 11.47 15.52 -9.09
C THR A 323 12.81 15.75 -8.42
N GLY A 324 13.69 14.75 -8.34
CA GLY A 324 15.01 14.88 -7.71
C GLY A 324 15.00 14.85 -6.17
N VAL A 325 13.89 14.44 -5.56
CA VAL A 325 13.81 14.24 -4.10
C VAL A 325 14.56 12.97 -3.71
N ILE A 326 14.36 11.88 -4.46
CA ILE A 326 15.17 10.67 -4.34
C ILE A 326 16.28 10.74 -5.38
N LYS A 327 17.52 10.82 -4.89
CA LYS A 327 18.74 10.88 -5.70
C LYS A 327 20.00 10.48 -4.92
N ARG A 328 19.91 10.30 -3.60
CA ARG A 328 21.06 9.89 -2.79
C ARG A 328 21.32 8.42 -3.06
N LYS A 329 22.48 8.15 -3.65
CA LYS A 329 22.92 6.79 -3.97
C LYS A 329 23.58 6.12 -2.77
N VAL A 330 23.45 4.81 -2.70
CA VAL A 330 24.16 3.89 -1.82
C VAL A 330 24.87 2.83 -2.65
N HIS A 331 25.84 2.12 -2.06
CA HIS A 331 26.59 1.07 -2.73
C HIS A 331 26.78 -0.13 -1.80
N ASP A 332 26.90 -1.33 -2.36
CA ASP A 332 27.10 -2.58 -1.60
C ASP A 332 28.57 -2.83 -1.20
N ASP A 333 29.41 -1.79 -1.23
CA ASP A 333 30.80 -1.84 -0.76
C ASP A 333 30.89 -1.17 0.60
N LEU A 334 31.13 -1.99 1.63
CA LEU A 334 31.26 -1.53 3.02
C LEU A 334 32.39 -0.52 3.18
N ALA A 335 33.55 -0.75 2.58
CA ALA A 335 34.70 0.14 2.74
C ALA A 335 34.43 1.49 2.06
N LEU A 336 33.77 1.49 0.89
CA LEU A 336 33.32 2.71 0.22
C LEU A 336 32.33 3.47 1.12
N MET A 337 31.29 2.81 1.62
CA MET A 337 30.28 3.46 2.48
C MET A 337 30.89 4.00 3.79
N GLN A 338 31.89 3.31 4.36
CA GLN A 338 32.65 3.80 5.52
C GLN A 338 33.44 5.07 5.20
N ARG A 339 34.08 5.15 4.02
CA ARG A 339 34.80 6.36 3.56
C ARG A 339 33.86 7.53 3.31
N ILE A 340 32.65 7.27 2.80
CA ILE A 340 31.59 8.28 2.69
C ILE A 340 31.22 8.80 4.08
N GLU A 341 30.97 7.89 5.02
CA GLU A 341 30.51 8.27 6.36
C GLU A 341 31.53 9.12 7.13
N ASN A 342 32.81 8.74 7.10
CA ASN A 342 33.86 9.43 7.85
C ASN A 342 34.48 10.63 7.11
N GLY A 343 34.00 10.96 5.91
CA GLY A 343 34.50 12.08 5.10
C GLY A 343 35.88 11.85 4.48
N SER A 344 36.36 10.61 4.41
CA SER A 344 37.64 10.23 3.77
C SER A 344 37.47 9.76 2.32
N THR A 345 36.40 10.19 1.65
CA THR A 345 36.08 9.84 0.25
C THR A 345 37.19 10.22 -0.71
N LEU A 346 37.55 9.29 -1.58
CA LEU A 346 38.46 9.50 -2.70
C LEU A 346 37.68 9.89 -3.95
N SER A 347 38.35 10.48 -4.95
CA SER A 347 37.73 10.78 -6.24
C SER A 347 37.15 9.54 -6.94
N ILE A 348 37.81 8.38 -6.77
CA ILE A 348 37.32 7.09 -7.27
C ILE A 348 36.03 6.63 -6.58
N ASP A 349 35.83 6.98 -5.30
CA ASP A 349 34.61 6.62 -4.57
C ASP A 349 33.40 7.35 -5.15
N HIS A 350 33.55 8.64 -5.45
CA HIS A 350 32.51 9.42 -6.10
C HIS A 350 32.19 8.90 -7.51
N ALA A 351 33.20 8.53 -8.29
CA ALA A 351 33.01 7.95 -9.62
C ALA A 351 32.30 6.60 -9.55
N THR A 352 32.69 5.74 -8.61
CA THR A 352 32.08 4.43 -8.38
C THR A 352 30.63 4.58 -7.94
N LEU A 353 30.35 5.42 -6.93
CA LEU A 353 28.99 5.68 -6.46
C LEU A 353 28.10 6.28 -7.56
N ALA A 354 28.64 7.18 -8.39
CA ALA A 354 27.88 7.75 -9.50
C ALA A 354 27.53 6.70 -10.56
N ALA A 355 28.47 5.81 -10.91
CA ALA A 355 28.30 4.80 -11.95
C ALA A 355 27.47 3.59 -11.50
N GLU A 356 27.67 3.13 -10.27
CA GLU A 356 27.20 1.83 -9.77
C GLU A 356 26.21 1.95 -8.61
N GLY A 357 26.09 3.13 -8.01
CA GLY A 357 25.23 3.32 -6.85
C GLY A 357 23.73 3.32 -7.18
N GLU A 358 22.95 2.80 -6.23
CA GLU A 358 21.50 2.66 -6.27
C GLU A 358 20.85 3.71 -5.37
N TYR A 359 19.77 4.35 -5.81
CA TYR A 359 19.05 5.35 -5.01
C TYR A 359 17.69 4.85 -4.50
N LEU A 360 17.23 3.70 -4.99
CA LEU A 360 15.93 3.14 -4.63
C LEU A 360 15.99 1.62 -4.53
N HIS A 361 15.78 1.09 -3.32
CA HIS A 361 15.65 -0.34 -3.09
C HIS A 361 14.19 -0.71 -2.79
N GLY A 362 13.71 -1.78 -3.42
CA GLY A 362 12.37 -2.34 -3.29
C GLY A 362 12.40 -3.84 -3.11
N ALA A 363 11.50 -4.43 -2.32
CA ALA A 363 11.34 -5.90 -2.31
C ALA A 363 10.32 -6.38 -3.36
N PHE A 364 9.25 -5.61 -3.52
CA PHE A 364 8.31 -5.76 -4.62
C PHE A 364 7.81 -4.42 -5.13
N TYR A 365 7.07 -4.41 -6.24
CA TYR A 365 6.40 -3.21 -6.71
C TYR A 365 4.96 -3.50 -7.17
N LEU A 366 4.08 -2.52 -6.99
CA LEU A 366 2.69 -2.56 -7.45
C LEU A 366 2.21 -1.11 -7.62
N GLY A 367 1.63 -0.77 -8.77
CA GLY A 367 1.37 0.63 -9.12
C GLY A 367 0.29 0.76 -10.20
N SER A 368 0.29 1.90 -10.89
CA SER A 368 -0.56 2.10 -12.06
C SER A 368 0.15 1.66 -13.35
N PRO A 369 -0.58 1.54 -14.48
CA PRO A 369 0.03 1.32 -15.79
C PRO A 369 1.14 2.31 -16.15
N GLU A 370 1.03 3.58 -15.71
CA GLU A 370 2.06 4.59 -15.95
C GLU A 370 3.36 4.31 -15.18
N PHE A 371 3.29 3.73 -13.97
CA PHE A 371 4.49 3.35 -13.22
C PHE A 371 5.18 2.14 -13.83
N TYR A 372 4.40 1.16 -14.31
CA TYR A 372 4.98 0.04 -15.05
C TYR A 372 5.65 0.53 -16.33
N GLU A 373 5.01 1.46 -17.05
CA GLU A 373 5.61 2.07 -18.24
C GLU A 373 6.91 2.80 -17.91
N TRP A 374 6.91 3.62 -16.85
CA TRP A 374 8.12 4.29 -16.39
C TRP A 374 9.27 3.30 -16.16
N LEU A 375 9.04 2.22 -15.41
CA LEU A 375 10.07 1.20 -15.16
C LEU A 375 10.55 0.52 -16.45
N ARG A 376 9.68 0.32 -17.45
CA ARG A 376 10.05 -0.29 -18.74
C ARG A 376 10.91 0.63 -19.60
N THR A 377 10.65 1.93 -19.56
CA THR A 377 11.27 2.91 -20.46
C THR A 377 12.43 3.68 -19.82
N LEU A 378 12.79 3.38 -18.57
CA LEU A 378 13.94 3.99 -17.91
C LEU A 378 15.22 3.77 -18.74
N PRO A 379 16.07 4.81 -18.89
CA PRO A 379 17.43 4.64 -19.37
C PRO A 379 18.17 3.56 -18.55
N GLU A 380 19.09 2.84 -19.18
CA GLU A 380 19.73 1.68 -18.54
C GLU A 380 20.46 2.04 -17.24
N ASP A 381 21.13 3.20 -17.19
CA ASP A 381 21.82 3.70 -16.01
C ASP A 381 20.86 4.09 -14.87
N GLU A 382 19.70 4.66 -15.18
CA GLU A 382 18.66 4.93 -14.18
C GLU A 382 17.97 3.65 -13.70
N CYS A 383 17.72 2.70 -14.60
CA CYS A 383 17.18 1.38 -14.29
C CYS A 383 18.12 0.60 -13.35
N ARG A 384 19.44 0.66 -13.60
CA ARG A 384 20.46 0.06 -12.72
C ARG A 384 20.52 0.71 -11.34
N ALA A 385 20.04 1.93 -11.18
CA ALA A 385 20.01 2.61 -9.88
C ALA A 385 18.78 2.21 -9.03
N ILE A 386 17.92 1.31 -9.53
CA ILE A 386 16.82 0.69 -8.80
C ILE A 386 17.18 -0.76 -8.46
N GLY A 387 17.39 -1.02 -7.17
CA GLY A 387 17.71 -2.34 -6.63
C GLY A 387 16.47 -3.09 -6.17
N MET A 388 16.03 -4.10 -6.93
CA MET A 388 15.01 -5.04 -6.42
C MET A 388 15.68 -6.10 -5.57
N ARG A 389 15.48 -6.05 -4.25
CA ARG A 389 16.16 -6.85 -3.21
C ARG A 389 15.19 -7.83 -2.54
N ARG A 390 15.71 -8.69 -1.66
CA ARG A 390 14.88 -9.67 -0.92
C ARG A 390 14.21 -9.05 0.30
N ILE A 391 13.09 -9.63 0.75
CA ILE A 391 12.43 -9.22 1.99
C ILE A 391 13.36 -9.39 3.19
N SER A 392 14.18 -10.45 3.22
CA SER A 392 15.20 -10.67 4.25
C SER A 392 16.26 -9.56 4.35
N GLU A 393 16.44 -8.75 3.30
CA GLU A 393 17.33 -7.59 3.27
C GLU A 393 16.55 -6.31 3.59
N ILE A 394 15.40 -6.08 2.96
CA ILE A 394 14.64 -4.81 3.07
C ILE A 394 13.93 -4.67 4.41
N ASN A 395 13.32 -5.75 4.92
CA ASN A 395 12.41 -5.70 6.07
C ASN A 395 13.12 -6.06 7.39
N GLN A 396 14.43 -6.22 7.42
CA GLN A 396 15.16 -6.41 8.68
C GLN A 396 16.57 -5.86 8.57
N LEU A 397 17.16 -5.59 9.74
CA LEU A 397 18.53 -5.12 9.85
C LEU A 397 19.50 -6.27 10.19
N TYR A 398 18.97 -7.32 10.81
CA TYR A 398 19.76 -8.45 11.31
C TYR A 398 19.75 -9.60 10.30
N GLY A 399 20.81 -10.41 10.31
CA GLY A 399 20.90 -11.65 9.51
C GLY A 399 21.55 -11.47 8.13
N GLY A 400 21.88 -10.24 7.74
CA GLY A 400 22.58 -9.91 6.49
C GLY A 400 23.83 -9.06 6.73
N ASN A 401 23.96 -7.96 5.97
CA ASN A 401 25.10 -7.05 6.06
C ASN A 401 24.78 -5.86 6.97
N GLU A 402 24.55 -6.14 8.27
CA GLU A 402 24.08 -5.16 9.23
C GLU A 402 24.94 -3.88 9.25
N THR A 403 26.27 -4.00 9.22
CA THR A 403 27.16 -2.83 9.25
C THR A 403 26.98 -1.96 8.01
N LEU A 404 26.86 -2.56 6.83
CA LEU A 404 26.60 -1.82 5.59
C LEU A 404 25.23 -1.15 5.63
N GLU A 405 24.19 -1.89 5.97
CA GLU A 405 22.82 -1.39 5.98
C GLU A 405 22.65 -0.22 6.96
N ARG A 406 23.34 -0.24 8.10
CA ARG A 406 23.37 0.90 9.05
C ARG A 406 23.97 2.15 8.42
N LEU A 407 25.02 2.02 7.59
CA LEU A 407 25.63 3.14 6.88
C LEU A 407 24.75 3.66 5.73
N GLN A 408 24.00 2.77 5.09
CA GLN A 408 23.08 3.14 4.01
C GLN A 408 21.80 3.81 4.56
N ARG A 409 21.22 3.27 5.65
CA ARG A 409 19.91 3.62 6.23
C ARG A 409 19.96 4.76 7.27
N ARG A 410 20.65 5.85 6.93
CA ARG A 410 20.78 7.03 7.80
C ARG A 410 19.47 7.81 7.92
N HIS A 411 19.27 8.43 9.09
CA HIS A 411 18.08 9.25 9.43
C HIS A 411 16.75 8.64 8.96
N ALA A 412 16.59 7.32 9.06
CA ALA A 412 15.50 6.61 8.39
C ALA A 412 14.13 6.98 8.95
N ARG A 413 13.15 7.19 8.06
CA ARG A 413 11.75 7.38 8.41
C ARG A 413 10.91 6.29 7.80
N PHE A 414 10.28 5.52 8.68
CA PHE A 414 9.43 4.41 8.30
C PHE A 414 7.97 4.77 8.52
N PHE A 415 7.28 5.15 7.44
CA PHE A 415 5.89 5.57 7.47
C PHE A 415 4.96 4.41 7.15
N ASN A 416 4.11 4.06 8.11
CA ASN A 416 3.11 3.00 7.96
C ASN A 416 1.73 3.52 8.35
N SER A 417 0.71 3.11 7.62
CA SER A 417 -0.67 3.40 8.02
C SER A 417 -1.12 2.38 9.08
N CYS A 418 -1.93 2.84 10.03
CA CYS A 418 -2.69 1.96 10.91
C CYS A 418 -4.18 2.35 10.88
N MET A 419 -5.04 1.42 11.29
CA MET A 419 -6.48 1.68 11.35
C MET A 419 -6.81 2.57 12.55
N MET A 420 -6.21 2.24 13.70
CA MET A 420 -6.48 2.88 15.00
C MET A 420 -5.23 2.82 15.88
N ALA A 421 -5.20 3.67 16.90
CA ALA A 421 -4.20 3.64 17.97
C ALA A 421 -4.88 3.81 19.32
N THR A 422 -4.34 3.19 20.36
CA THR A 422 -4.79 3.43 21.74
C THR A 422 -4.10 4.65 22.33
N ALA A 423 -4.72 5.31 23.32
CA ALA A 423 -4.11 6.44 24.03
C ALA A 423 -2.81 6.08 24.76
N LEU A 424 -2.55 4.79 25.00
CA LEU A 424 -1.31 4.29 25.58
C LEU A 424 -0.25 3.92 24.52
N GLY A 425 -0.57 4.02 23.23
CA GLY A 425 0.38 3.86 22.12
C GLY A 425 0.47 2.44 21.54
N ALA A 426 -0.49 1.55 21.77
CA ALA A 426 -0.63 0.32 20.98
C ALA A 426 -1.40 0.60 19.67
N ALA A 427 -0.95 0.06 18.54
CA ALA A 427 -1.58 0.25 17.23
C ALA A 427 -2.35 -0.99 16.75
N VAL A 428 -3.37 -0.74 15.94
CA VAL A 428 -4.22 -1.75 15.30
C VAL A 428 -4.21 -1.50 13.80
N SER A 429 -3.82 -2.49 13.01
CA SER A 429 -3.57 -2.31 11.58
C SER A 429 -4.22 -3.34 10.67
N ASP A 430 -4.53 -4.54 11.17
CA ASP A 430 -4.87 -5.68 10.31
C ASP A 430 -6.13 -6.48 10.68
N ALA A 431 -6.75 -6.26 11.85
CA ALA A 431 -7.96 -6.97 12.25
C ALA A 431 -8.96 -6.12 13.05
N LEU A 432 -10.22 -6.56 13.03
CA LEU A 432 -11.32 -6.01 13.82
C LEU A 432 -11.28 -6.50 15.28
N ASP A 433 -12.12 -5.92 16.13
CA ASP A 433 -12.24 -6.26 17.56
C ASP A 433 -12.74 -7.69 17.80
N ASP A 434 -13.52 -8.23 16.87
CA ASP A 434 -14.00 -9.61 16.85
C ASP A 434 -13.00 -10.61 16.23
N GLY A 435 -11.78 -10.16 15.90
CA GLY A 435 -10.71 -10.98 15.35
C GLY A 435 -10.79 -11.24 13.85
N ARG A 436 -11.81 -10.73 13.14
CA ARG A 436 -11.84 -10.82 11.68
C ARG A 436 -10.72 -10.01 11.05
N VAL A 437 -9.99 -10.65 10.16
CA VAL A 437 -8.83 -10.12 9.45
C VAL A 437 -9.30 -9.20 8.33
N VAL A 438 -8.82 -7.96 8.38
CA VAL A 438 -9.04 -6.94 7.35
C VAL A 438 -8.02 -7.13 6.22
N SER A 439 -6.75 -7.36 6.54
CA SER A 439 -5.66 -7.49 5.56
C SER A 439 -4.56 -8.45 6.04
N GLY A 440 -3.52 -7.92 6.68
CA GLY A 440 -2.40 -8.63 7.26
C GLY A 440 -1.36 -7.65 7.80
N VAL A 441 -0.49 -8.10 8.72
CA VAL A 441 0.53 -7.24 9.35
C VAL A 441 1.59 -6.75 8.36
N GLY A 442 1.95 -7.57 7.36
CA GLY A 442 3.00 -7.27 6.40
C GLY A 442 4.34 -6.95 7.09
N GLY A 443 5.07 -5.97 6.58
CA GLY A 443 6.31 -5.48 7.18
C GLY A 443 6.15 -4.37 8.22
N GLN A 444 4.94 -4.05 8.68
CA GLN A 444 4.78 -2.94 9.63
C GLN A 444 5.60 -3.16 10.91
N TYR A 445 5.48 -4.34 11.53
CA TYR A 445 6.27 -4.69 12.72
C TYR A 445 7.78 -4.62 12.43
N ASN A 446 8.19 -5.11 11.26
CA ASN A 446 9.57 -5.13 10.81
C ASN A 446 10.21 -3.75 10.81
N PHE A 447 9.56 -2.76 10.19
CA PHE A 447 10.07 -1.39 10.15
C PHE A 447 9.96 -0.68 11.51
N VAL A 448 8.94 -0.98 12.32
CA VAL A 448 8.87 -0.50 13.71
C VAL A 448 10.08 -1.00 14.48
N ALA A 449 10.35 -2.31 14.49
CA ALA A 449 11.49 -2.90 15.18
C ALA A 449 12.83 -2.34 14.66
N MET A 450 12.97 -2.18 13.34
CA MET A 450 14.15 -1.58 12.73
C MET A 450 14.39 -0.13 13.18
N ALA A 451 13.32 0.67 13.34
CA ALA A 451 13.42 2.03 13.84
C ALA A 451 14.00 2.10 15.27
N HIS A 452 13.70 1.11 16.12
CA HIS A 452 14.28 1.03 17.47
C HIS A 452 15.74 0.56 17.45
N ALA A 453 16.17 -0.18 16.43
CA ALA A 453 17.53 -0.69 16.28
C ALA A 453 18.51 0.31 15.63
N LEU A 454 18.01 1.23 14.81
CA LEU A 454 18.79 2.27 14.14
C LEU A 454 18.77 3.56 14.98
N PRO A 455 19.92 4.11 15.42
CA PRO A 455 19.97 5.21 16.39
C PRO A 455 19.19 6.48 15.97
N GLU A 456 19.22 6.81 14.68
CA GLU A 456 18.62 8.05 14.13
C GLU A 456 17.28 7.80 13.42
N ALA A 457 16.82 6.55 13.42
CA ALA A 457 15.59 6.17 12.75
C ALA A 457 14.39 6.36 13.65
N ARG A 458 13.23 6.58 13.02
CA ARG A 458 11.96 6.73 13.69
C ARG A 458 10.86 6.01 12.92
N SER A 459 9.98 5.36 13.67
CA SER A 459 8.75 4.76 13.16
C SER A 459 7.61 5.77 13.30
N VAL A 460 6.87 5.96 12.21
CA VAL A 460 5.77 6.91 12.15
C VAL A 460 4.50 6.18 11.72
N LEU A 461 3.53 6.07 12.63
CA LEU A 461 2.24 5.45 12.38
C LEU A 461 1.18 6.51 12.07
N MET A 462 0.61 6.43 10.87
CA MET A 462 -0.34 7.40 10.32
C MET A 462 -1.74 6.83 10.32
N PHE A 463 -2.73 7.59 10.80
CA PHE A 463 -4.13 7.19 10.80
C PHE A 463 -5.03 8.43 10.73
N ARG A 464 -6.30 8.26 10.38
CA ARG A 464 -7.30 9.35 10.46
C ARG A 464 -7.82 9.42 11.88
N ALA A 465 -8.06 10.60 12.45
CA ALA A 465 -8.45 10.79 13.84
C ALA A 465 -9.83 10.17 14.18
N ALA A 466 -10.71 10.08 13.19
CA ALA A 466 -12.03 9.48 13.31
C ALA A 466 -12.45 8.71 12.05
N ARG A 467 -13.46 7.85 12.19
CA ARG A 467 -14.12 7.11 11.11
C ARG A 467 -15.63 7.16 11.29
N ASP A 468 -16.37 7.04 10.19
CA ASP A 468 -17.80 6.81 10.24
C ASP A 468 -18.08 5.29 10.16
N ASP A 469 -18.74 4.74 11.16
CA ASP A 469 -19.24 3.36 11.17
C ASP A 469 -20.77 3.35 11.31
N LYS A 470 -21.47 2.77 10.33
CA LYS A 470 -22.94 2.68 10.28
C LYS A 470 -23.66 4.02 10.56
N GLY A 471 -23.08 5.13 10.11
CA GLY A 471 -23.61 6.48 10.29
C GLY A 471 -23.33 7.11 11.66
N GLN A 472 -22.49 6.48 12.49
CA GLN A 472 -21.97 7.04 13.74
C GLN A 472 -20.49 7.36 13.57
N ARG A 473 -20.11 8.57 13.97
CA ARG A 473 -18.69 8.97 13.98
C ARG A 473 -18.03 8.44 15.24
N GLU A 474 -16.90 7.77 15.08
CA GLU A 474 -16.10 7.21 16.16
C GLU A 474 -14.65 7.69 16.07
N SER A 475 -14.03 7.94 17.22
CA SER A 475 -12.60 8.18 17.27
C SER A 475 -11.80 6.92 16.93
N ASN A 476 -10.68 7.11 16.24
CA ASN A 476 -9.64 6.12 16.03
C ASN A 476 -8.49 6.23 17.05
N VAL A 477 -8.50 7.27 17.90
CA VAL A 477 -7.76 7.27 19.17
C VAL A 477 -8.64 6.59 20.21
N ARG A 478 -8.35 5.32 20.48
CA ARG A 478 -9.16 4.46 21.36
C ARG A 478 -8.59 4.45 22.77
N TRP A 479 -9.42 4.18 23.78
CA TRP A 479 -8.90 3.80 25.09
C TRP A 479 -8.35 2.36 25.05
N ASN A 480 -9.14 1.43 24.51
CA ASN A 480 -8.82 0.02 24.34
C ASN A 480 -9.40 -0.51 23.01
N TYR A 481 -8.85 -1.63 22.54
CA TYR A 481 -9.35 -2.36 21.37
C TYR A 481 -9.05 -3.87 21.52
N GLY A 482 -9.88 -4.73 20.91
CA GLY A 482 -9.77 -6.19 21.04
C GLY A 482 -8.60 -6.84 20.29
N HIS A 483 -7.90 -6.07 19.46
CA HIS A 483 -6.76 -6.53 18.67
C HIS A 483 -5.56 -5.60 18.84
N THR A 484 -4.34 -6.11 18.64
CA THR A 484 -3.10 -5.31 18.72
C THR A 484 -2.10 -5.84 17.70
N THR A 485 -1.67 -4.97 16.79
CA THR A 485 -0.64 -5.27 15.80
C THR A 485 0.73 -4.82 16.32
N ILE A 486 0.84 -3.57 16.77
CA ILE A 486 2.07 -3.03 17.37
C ILE A 486 1.84 -2.78 18.85
N PRO A 487 2.50 -3.54 19.75
CA PRO A 487 2.31 -3.36 21.18
C PRO A 487 2.93 -2.05 21.67
N ARG A 488 2.34 -1.46 22.72
CA ARG A 488 2.71 -0.11 23.20
C ARG A 488 4.17 0.08 23.63
N HIS A 489 4.91 -0.98 23.94
CA HIS A 489 6.33 -0.85 24.27
C HIS A 489 7.21 -0.55 23.04
N LEU A 490 6.66 -0.68 21.83
CA LEU A 490 7.28 -0.26 20.57
C LEU A 490 6.76 1.11 20.08
N ARG A 491 5.95 1.82 20.88
CA ARG A 491 5.41 3.13 20.52
C ARG A 491 6.54 4.11 20.16
N ASP A 492 6.31 4.86 19.10
CA ASP A 492 7.20 5.92 18.62
C ASP A 492 6.35 7.13 18.25
N ILE A 493 6.22 7.49 16.97
CA ILE A 493 5.45 8.66 16.54
C ILE A 493 4.09 8.25 15.98
N TYR A 494 3.05 8.96 16.38
CA TYR A 494 1.70 8.85 15.83
C TYR A 494 1.30 10.16 15.15
N LEU A 495 0.74 10.05 13.94
CA LEU A 495 0.27 11.17 13.13
C LEU A 495 -1.18 10.98 12.74
N ASN A 496 -1.96 12.05 12.86
CA ASN A 496 -3.22 12.19 12.16
C ASN A 496 -3.41 13.63 11.65
N GLU A 497 -4.58 13.94 11.11
CA GLU A 497 -4.88 15.23 10.48
C GLU A 497 -4.81 16.44 11.43
N TYR A 498 -4.64 16.20 12.74
CA TYR A 498 -4.55 17.24 13.77
C TYR A 498 -3.13 17.44 14.32
N GLY A 499 -2.16 16.61 13.95
CA GLY A 499 -0.75 16.89 14.26
C GLY A 499 0.06 15.65 14.65
N ILE A 500 1.04 15.90 15.51
CA ILE A 500 2.12 14.97 15.86
C ILE A 500 2.07 14.60 17.33
N ALA A 501 2.03 13.29 17.63
CA ALA A 501 2.20 12.75 18.97
C ALA A 501 3.49 11.92 19.04
N ASP A 502 4.53 12.45 19.67
CA ASP A 502 5.73 11.68 20.01
C ASP A 502 5.50 10.93 21.32
N LEU A 503 5.60 9.59 21.31
CA LEU A 503 5.38 8.76 22.48
C LEU A 503 6.64 8.03 22.95
N ARG A 504 7.76 8.16 22.24
CA ARG A 504 8.97 7.37 22.51
C ARG A 504 9.56 7.77 23.86
N GLY A 505 9.71 6.81 24.77
CA GLY A 505 10.29 7.04 26.10
C GLY A 505 9.40 7.82 27.07
N LEU A 506 8.19 8.23 26.67
CA LEU A 506 7.26 8.96 27.54
C LEU A 506 6.60 8.07 28.60
N THR A 507 6.08 8.67 29.66
CA THR A 507 5.24 7.96 30.63
C THR A 507 3.85 7.69 30.07
N ASP A 508 3.06 6.81 30.69
CA ASP A 508 1.68 6.57 30.25
C ASP A 508 0.80 7.83 30.34
N GLU A 509 1.04 8.71 31.33
CA GLU A 509 0.31 9.97 31.49
C GLU A 509 0.63 10.94 30.35
N ASP A 510 1.92 11.12 30.05
CA ASP A 510 2.36 11.96 28.92
C ASP A 510 1.84 11.43 27.58
N CYS A 511 1.81 10.10 27.40
CA CYS A 511 1.22 9.50 26.19
C CYS A 511 -0.27 9.80 26.05
N VAL A 512 -1.04 9.75 27.15
CA VAL A 512 -2.46 10.12 27.12
C VAL A 512 -2.62 11.58 26.69
N HIS A 513 -1.78 12.48 27.22
CA HIS A 513 -1.81 13.89 26.81
C HIS A 513 -1.48 14.08 25.32
N ALA A 514 -0.39 13.48 24.85
CA ALA A 514 0.04 13.56 23.45
C ALA A 514 -1.01 12.98 22.48
N MET A 515 -1.58 11.80 22.79
CA MET A 515 -2.63 11.20 21.95
C MET A 515 -3.95 11.98 22.00
N THR A 516 -4.29 12.59 23.14
CA THR A 516 -5.46 13.48 23.25
C THR A 516 -5.28 14.73 22.40
N ALA A 517 -4.05 15.28 22.33
CA ALA A 517 -3.75 16.48 21.55
C ALA A 517 -4.02 16.32 20.05
N ILE A 518 -3.94 15.09 19.54
CA ILE A 518 -4.28 14.75 18.15
C ILE A 518 -5.68 14.12 18.02
N THR A 519 -6.48 14.03 19.09
CA THR A 519 -7.84 13.48 19.02
C THR A 519 -8.84 14.53 18.50
N GLU A 520 -9.81 14.13 17.68
CA GLU A 520 -10.90 15.01 17.23
C GLU A 520 -11.69 15.56 18.43
N ALA A 521 -11.97 16.86 18.43
CA ALA A 521 -12.40 17.62 19.61
C ALA A 521 -13.56 17.00 20.42
N PRO A 522 -14.64 16.46 19.81
CA PRO A 522 -15.75 15.87 20.56
C PRO A 522 -15.36 14.65 21.41
N PHE A 523 -14.27 13.95 21.08
CA PHE A 523 -13.85 12.73 21.76
C PHE A 523 -12.77 12.95 22.83
N GLN A 524 -12.12 14.12 22.85
CA GLN A 524 -11.02 14.42 23.79
C GLN A 524 -11.45 14.31 25.26
N GLY A 525 -12.59 14.91 25.62
CA GLY A 525 -13.08 14.92 27.00
C GLY A 525 -13.38 13.52 27.53
N GLY A 526 -14.03 12.68 26.73
CA GLY A 526 -14.33 11.29 27.11
C GLY A 526 -13.05 10.45 27.28
N LEU A 527 -12.03 10.69 26.43
CA LEU A 527 -10.75 9.99 26.52
C LEU A 527 -10.00 10.33 27.82
N LEU A 528 -9.92 11.62 28.18
CA LEU A 528 -9.29 12.08 29.43
C LEU A 528 -10.05 11.56 30.68
N GLN A 529 -11.38 11.58 30.65
CA GLN A 529 -12.20 11.04 31.73
C GLN A 529 -11.93 9.54 31.94
N GLN A 530 -11.87 8.77 30.86
CA GLN A 530 -11.57 7.34 30.91
C GLN A 530 -10.14 7.08 31.43
N ALA A 531 -9.18 7.91 31.03
CA ALA A 531 -7.80 7.81 31.49
C ALA A 531 -7.64 8.09 32.99
N HIS A 532 -8.30 9.15 33.47
CA HIS A 532 -8.33 9.47 34.90
C HIS A 532 -9.02 8.36 35.71
N ALA A 533 -10.19 7.89 35.27
CA ALA A 533 -10.89 6.78 35.92
C ALA A 533 -10.03 5.50 36.00
N SER A 534 -9.15 5.30 35.02
CA SER A 534 -8.21 4.18 34.96
C SER A 534 -6.87 4.43 35.67
N ARG A 535 -6.75 5.53 36.42
CA ARG A 535 -5.54 5.93 37.17
C ARG A 535 -4.31 6.14 36.27
N LYS A 536 -4.53 6.60 35.03
CA LYS A 536 -3.46 6.95 34.09
C LYS A 536 -3.19 8.45 34.01
N LEU A 537 -4.02 9.26 34.67
CA LEU A 537 -3.78 10.67 34.90
C LEU A 537 -3.74 10.90 36.41
N LEU A 538 -2.77 11.68 36.89
CA LEU A 538 -2.63 12.02 38.30
C LEU A 538 -3.79 12.91 38.77
N ALA A 539 -4.25 13.80 37.89
CA ALA A 539 -5.38 14.68 38.12
C ALA A 539 -6.38 14.63 36.95
N ALA A 540 -7.63 14.98 37.22
CA ALA A 540 -8.61 15.15 36.15
C ALA A 540 -8.17 16.30 35.24
N ALA A 541 -7.94 16.01 33.96
CA ALA A 541 -7.58 16.98 32.95
C ALA A 541 -8.80 17.39 32.12
N GLN A 542 -8.76 18.60 31.58
CA GLN A 542 -9.70 19.07 30.56
C GLN A 542 -8.97 19.19 29.22
N PRO A 543 -9.67 19.04 28.08
CA PRO A 543 -9.07 19.29 26.78
C PRO A 543 -8.58 20.74 26.65
N ASP A 544 -7.50 20.93 25.90
CA ASP A 544 -6.99 22.26 25.58
C ASP A 544 -7.98 23.03 24.68
N PRO A 545 -8.42 24.25 25.05
CA PRO A 545 -9.38 25.02 24.27
C PRO A 545 -8.93 25.35 22.83
N GLU A 546 -7.63 25.59 22.60
CA GLU A 546 -7.11 25.86 21.26
C GLU A 546 -7.17 24.60 20.39
N GLN A 547 -6.82 23.46 20.97
CA GLN A 547 -6.94 22.16 20.29
C GLN A 547 -8.41 21.83 19.99
N GLN A 548 -9.35 22.13 20.89
CA GLN A 548 -10.78 21.90 20.63
C GLN A 548 -11.32 22.72 19.45
N GLN A 549 -10.79 23.93 19.25
CA GLN A 549 -11.18 24.78 18.11
C GLN A 549 -10.57 24.26 16.81
N ARG A 550 -9.30 23.84 16.84
CA ARG A 550 -8.54 23.38 15.67
C ARG A 550 -8.88 21.95 15.24
N ASN A 551 -9.12 21.04 16.18
CA ASN A 551 -9.27 19.61 15.93
C ASN A 551 -10.69 19.24 15.48
N THR A 552 -11.18 19.91 14.44
CA THR A 552 -12.48 19.65 13.83
C THR A 552 -12.35 19.52 12.31
N PRO A 553 -13.17 18.69 11.64
CA PRO A 553 -13.17 18.61 10.18
C PRO A 553 -13.43 19.97 9.51
N GLN A 554 -14.22 20.84 10.12
CA GLN A 554 -14.55 22.16 9.60
C GLN A 554 -13.36 23.12 9.65
N ALA A 555 -12.63 23.17 10.76
CA ALA A 555 -11.44 23.99 10.88
C ALA A 555 -10.35 23.53 9.89
N LEU A 556 -10.15 22.22 9.77
CA LEU A 556 -9.23 21.64 8.80
C LEU A 556 -9.59 22.00 7.35
N ALA A 557 -10.86 21.82 6.96
CA ALA A 557 -11.32 22.16 5.62
C ALA A 557 -11.16 23.66 5.34
N ALA A 558 -11.46 24.53 6.32
CA ALA A 558 -11.28 25.97 6.18
C ALA A 558 -9.80 26.36 6.01
N ALA A 559 -8.88 25.71 6.75
CA ALA A 559 -7.44 25.94 6.63
C ALA A 559 -6.89 25.52 5.25
N LEU A 560 -7.40 24.43 4.68
CA LEU A 560 -6.91 23.89 3.41
C LEU A 560 -7.64 24.44 2.17
N ALA A 561 -8.84 25.03 2.31
CA ALA A 561 -9.65 25.53 1.21
C ALA A 561 -8.92 26.46 0.23
N PRO A 562 -8.07 27.42 0.66
CA PRO A 562 -7.33 28.28 -0.28
C PRO A 562 -6.38 27.49 -1.20
N PHE A 563 -5.78 26.42 -0.67
CA PHE A 563 -4.80 25.58 -1.38
C PHE A 563 -5.47 24.48 -2.22
N ARG A 564 -6.72 24.13 -1.90
CA ARG A 564 -7.60 23.38 -2.80
C ARG A 564 -7.96 24.22 -4.01
N ALA A 565 -8.35 25.47 -3.78
CA ALA A 565 -8.81 26.37 -4.84
C ALA A 565 -7.71 26.78 -5.83
N ASP A 566 -6.47 26.96 -5.38
CA ASP A 566 -5.35 27.34 -6.25
C ASP A 566 -4.63 26.15 -6.91
N GLY A 567 -5.11 24.92 -6.67
CA GLY A 567 -4.56 23.69 -7.23
C GLY A 567 -3.29 23.18 -6.54
N SER A 568 -2.87 23.77 -5.43
CA SER A 568 -1.72 23.28 -4.64
C SER A 568 -1.96 21.90 -4.03
N LEU A 569 -3.22 21.57 -3.71
CA LEU A 569 -3.65 20.30 -3.12
C LEU A 569 -4.72 19.64 -4.01
N PRO A 570 -4.35 19.16 -5.21
CA PRO A 570 -5.30 18.56 -6.16
C PRO A 570 -5.87 17.23 -5.63
N ASP A 571 -6.96 16.69 -6.18
CA ASP A 571 -7.45 15.39 -5.69
C ASP A 571 -6.52 14.23 -6.07
N TYR A 572 -5.80 14.35 -7.19
CA TYR A 572 -4.95 13.31 -7.74
C TYR A 572 -3.51 13.82 -7.93
N PRO A 573 -2.75 14.04 -6.84
CA PRO A 573 -1.43 14.67 -6.91
C PRO A 573 -0.38 13.84 -7.67
N LEU A 574 -0.59 12.53 -7.79
CA LEU A 574 0.30 11.59 -8.48
C LEU A 574 -0.27 11.11 -9.82
N GLY A 575 -1.21 11.88 -10.40
CA GLY A 575 -1.96 11.50 -11.60
C GLY A 575 -3.21 10.68 -11.28
N SER A 576 -4.03 10.40 -12.30
CA SER A 576 -5.35 9.77 -12.15
C SER A 576 -5.58 8.71 -13.22
N ASP A 577 -6.17 7.58 -12.83
CA ASP A 577 -6.60 6.53 -13.75
C ASP A 577 -8.01 6.81 -14.33
N PHE A 578 -8.67 7.84 -13.84
CA PHE A 578 -9.98 8.32 -14.29
C PHE A 578 -9.82 9.44 -15.32
N ASN A 579 -10.60 9.38 -16.41
CA ASN A 579 -10.70 10.53 -17.31
C ASN A 579 -11.46 11.70 -16.65
N GLU A 580 -11.45 12.88 -17.28
CA GLU A 580 -12.07 14.09 -16.72
C GLU A 580 -13.56 13.90 -16.34
N ILE A 581 -14.32 13.19 -17.16
CA ILE A 581 -15.74 12.88 -16.91
C ILE A 581 -15.87 11.97 -15.68
N GLU A 582 -15.03 10.94 -15.60
CA GLU A 582 -15.04 9.98 -14.49
C GLU A 582 -14.59 10.61 -13.18
N GLN A 583 -13.64 11.54 -13.18
CA GLN A 583 -13.23 12.26 -11.97
C GLN A 583 -14.39 13.05 -11.35
N VAL A 584 -15.20 13.72 -12.18
CA VAL A 584 -16.43 14.40 -11.73
C VAL A 584 -17.46 13.40 -11.21
N LEU A 585 -17.66 12.29 -11.93
CA LEU A 585 -18.60 11.23 -11.52
C LEU A 585 -18.20 10.58 -10.19
N VAL A 586 -16.92 10.26 -9.96
CA VAL A 586 -16.44 9.68 -8.69
C VAL A 586 -16.77 10.60 -7.51
N LYS A 587 -16.53 11.91 -7.66
CA LYS A 587 -16.89 12.90 -6.63
C LYS A 587 -18.38 12.90 -6.35
N ALA A 588 -19.21 12.98 -7.39
CA ALA A 588 -20.66 12.98 -7.27
C ALA A 588 -21.17 11.68 -6.60
N LEU A 589 -20.66 10.53 -7.00
CA LEU A 589 -21.03 9.23 -6.40
C LEU A 589 -20.55 9.11 -4.95
N GLY A 590 -19.36 9.64 -4.63
CA GLY A 590 -18.86 9.75 -3.27
C GLY A 590 -19.79 10.59 -2.39
N TRP A 591 -20.25 11.74 -2.90
CA TRP A 591 -21.22 12.59 -2.21
C TRP A 591 -22.55 11.85 -1.96
N LEU A 592 -23.08 11.12 -2.96
CA LEU A 592 -24.28 10.31 -2.79
C LEU A 592 -24.08 9.23 -1.73
N LYS A 593 -22.96 8.51 -1.75
CA LYS A 593 -22.64 7.48 -0.77
C LYS A 593 -22.61 8.06 0.65
N ALA A 594 -22.01 9.23 0.84
CA ALA A 594 -21.99 9.93 2.12
C ALA A 594 -23.40 10.39 2.57
N ASN A 595 -24.24 10.87 1.64
CA ASN A 595 -25.57 11.42 1.94
C ASN A 595 -26.71 10.40 1.80
N THR A 596 -26.41 9.09 1.79
CA THR A 596 -27.42 8.02 1.73
C THR A 596 -27.16 6.90 2.74
N GLN A 597 -26.27 7.12 3.71
CA GLN A 597 -25.92 6.10 4.71
C GLN A 597 -27.08 5.78 5.68
N THR A 598 -27.89 6.77 6.06
CA THR A 598 -29.04 6.57 6.95
C THR A 598 -30.36 6.60 6.19
N ARG A 599 -31.43 6.03 6.76
CA ARG A 599 -32.78 6.08 6.16
C ARG A 599 -33.28 7.51 6.01
N ALA A 600 -33.00 8.37 6.99
CA ALA A 600 -33.38 9.78 6.96
C ALA A 600 -32.63 10.55 5.87
N ASP A 601 -31.31 10.38 5.77
CA ASP A 601 -30.50 11.00 4.73
C ASP A 601 -30.92 10.53 3.34
N LYS A 602 -31.16 9.24 3.17
CA LYS A 602 -31.64 8.68 1.91
C LYS A 602 -32.96 9.32 1.46
N LEU A 603 -33.95 9.45 2.35
CA LEU A 603 -35.23 10.10 2.03
C LEU A 603 -35.05 11.58 1.68
N ARG A 604 -34.24 12.31 2.45
CA ARG A 604 -33.91 13.72 2.21
C ARG A 604 -33.25 13.91 0.85
N THR A 605 -32.26 13.08 0.53
CA THR A 605 -31.51 13.11 -0.73
C THR A 605 -32.42 12.76 -1.91
N VAL A 606 -33.29 11.75 -1.79
CA VAL A 606 -34.28 11.42 -2.83
C VAL A 606 -35.24 12.58 -3.07
N TRP A 607 -35.78 13.19 -2.01
CA TRP A 607 -36.72 14.31 -2.16
C TRP A 607 -36.07 15.54 -2.79
N ALA A 608 -34.81 15.85 -2.41
CA ALA A 608 -34.03 16.89 -3.06
C ALA A 608 -33.78 16.59 -4.54
N ALA A 609 -33.49 15.33 -4.88
CA ALA A 609 -33.23 14.91 -6.26
C ALA A 609 -34.48 15.02 -7.15
N LEU A 610 -35.67 14.80 -6.60
CA LEU A 610 -36.93 15.01 -7.33
C LEU A 610 -37.18 16.47 -7.72
N ARG A 611 -36.55 17.43 -7.03
CA ARG A 611 -36.68 18.88 -7.24
C ARG A 611 -35.48 19.49 -7.98
N GLN A 612 -34.41 18.73 -8.18
CA GLN A 612 -33.21 19.23 -8.85
C GLN A 612 -33.48 19.44 -10.35
N PRO A 613 -33.36 20.68 -10.87
CA PRO A 613 -33.44 20.91 -12.32
C PRO A 613 -32.24 20.28 -13.05
N ALA A 614 -32.37 20.11 -14.36
CA ALA A 614 -31.23 19.75 -15.20
C ALA A 614 -30.22 20.91 -15.19
N GLY A 615 -28.95 20.60 -14.92
CA GLY A 615 -27.84 21.54 -15.04
C GLY A 615 -27.28 21.58 -16.46
N ASP A 616 -26.65 22.70 -16.81
CA ASP A 616 -25.88 22.83 -18.04
C ASP A 616 -24.70 21.83 -18.00
N GLY A 617 -24.59 20.98 -19.01
CA GLY A 617 -23.52 19.96 -19.09
C GLY A 617 -23.85 18.59 -18.49
N ASP A 618 -24.99 18.40 -17.81
CA ASP A 618 -25.39 17.09 -17.25
C ASP A 618 -25.41 15.94 -18.26
N ALA A 619 -25.65 16.27 -19.54
CA ALA A 619 -25.84 15.31 -20.61
C ALA A 619 -24.64 14.36 -20.79
N VAL A 620 -23.40 14.88 -20.68
CA VAL A 620 -22.19 14.06 -20.87
C VAL A 620 -22.02 13.02 -19.74
N TYR A 621 -22.31 13.42 -18.51
CA TYR A 621 -22.23 12.56 -17.33
C TYR A 621 -23.33 11.50 -17.35
N LEU A 622 -24.56 11.90 -17.69
CA LEU A 622 -25.68 10.98 -17.85
C LEU A 622 -25.43 10.00 -19.00
N GLN A 623 -24.86 10.44 -20.12
CA GLN A 623 -24.48 9.56 -21.22
C GLN A 623 -23.43 8.53 -20.77
N ARG A 624 -22.37 8.96 -20.08
CA ARG A 624 -21.32 8.06 -19.55
C ARG A 624 -21.87 7.02 -18.57
N MET A 625 -22.94 7.34 -17.85
CA MET A 625 -23.63 6.46 -16.90
C MET A 625 -24.79 5.66 -17.53
N GLY A 626 -25.06 5.83 -18.83
CA GLY A 626 -26.17 5.17 -19.52
C GLY A 626 -27.56 5.62 -19.04
N LEU A 627 -27.69 6.88 -18.64
CA LEU A 627 -28.87 7.51 -18.03
C LEU A 627 -29.40 8.72 -18.82
N GLN A 628 -28.91 8.94 -20.05
CA GLN A 628 -29.40 10.02 -20.91
C GLN A 628 -30.87 9.81 -21.35
N ALA A 629 -31.28 8.55 -21.54
CA ALA A 629 -32.64 8.16 -21.90
C ALA A 629 -33.15 7.03 -20.97
N PRO A 630 -33.52 7.34 -19.71
CA PRO A 630 -33.88 6.33 -18.72
C PRO A 630 -35.20 5.63 -19.07
N LYS A 631 -35.18 4.30 -19.09
CA LYS A 631 -36.24 3.42 -19.61
C LYS A 631 -37.32 3.12 -18.57
N ASP A 632 -36.94 2.97 -17.31
CA ASP A 632 -37.83 2.62 -16.21
C ASP A 632 -37.80 3.64 -15.06
N PHE A 633 -38.60 3.38 -14.02
CA PHE A 633 -38.67 4.27 -12.85
C PHE A 633 -37.35 4.32 -12.06
N ALA A 634 -36.63 3.20 -11.96
CA ALA A 634 -35.38 3.11 -11.22
C ALA A 634 -34.29 3.94 -11.91
N GLU A 635 -34.14 3.81 -13.23
CA GLU A 635 -33.20 4.62 -14.01
C GLU A 635 -33.54 6.11 -13.98
N ARG A 636 -34.84 6.47 -13.97
CA ARG A 636 -35.26 7.88 -13.82
C ARG A 636 -34.88 8.45 -12.45
N LEU A 637 -34.98 7.64 -11.41
CA LEU A 637 -34.55 8.03 -10.07
C LEU A 637 -33.03 8.16 -9.99
N ASP A 638 -32.28 7.19 -10.52
CA ASP A 638 -30.81 7.22 -10.59
C ASP A 638 -30.30 8.45 -11.35
N ALA A 639 -30.92 8.79 -12.48
CA ALA A 639 -30.59 9.99 -13.25
C ALA A 639 -30.79 11.27 -12.41
N ARG A 640 -31.90 11.36 -11.65
CA ARG A 640 -32.17 12.51 -10.78
C ARG A 640 -31.21 12.60 -9.60
N LEU A 641 -30.89 11.46 -8.98
CA LEU A 641 -29.90 11.37 -7.90
C LEU A 641 -28.53 11.82 -8.39
N LEU A 642 -28.11 11.37 -9.58
CA LEU A 642 -26.86 11.77 -10.18
C LEU A 642 -26.81 13.29 -10.48
N ARG A 643 -27.88 13.87 -11.02
CA ARG A 643 -27.96 15.34 -11.21
C ARG A 643 -27.83 16.12 -9.93
N LEU A 644 -28.52 15.69 -8.87
CA LEU A 644 -28.38 16.31 -7.55
C LEU A 644 -26.94 16.24 -7.08
N ALA A 645 -26.30 15.09 -7.22
CA ALA A 645 -24.93 14.89 -6.81
C ALA A 645 -23.96 15.79 -7.56
N LEU A 646 -24.07 15.83 -8.89
CA LEU A 646 -23.27 16.72 -9.75
C LEU A 646 -23.43 18.19 -9.33
N ALA A 647 -24.65 18.65 -9.10
CA ALA A 647 -24.91 20.02 -8.66
C ALA A 647 -24.36 20.33 -7.25
N ARG A 648 -24.14 19.33 -6.41
CA ARG A 648 -23.61 19.48 -5.05
C ARG A 648 -22.09 19.38 -4.98
N THR A 649 -21.45 18.89 -6.04
CA THR A 649 -19.99 18.69 -6.13
C THR A 649 -19.34 19.50 -7.25
N ALA A 650 -20.11 20.34 -7.95
CA ALA A 650 -19.65 21.21 -9.02
C ALA A 650 -18.79 22.36 -8.50
#